data_AF-A0A366S357-F1
#
_entry.id   AF-A0A366S357-F1
#
_cell.length_a   1.000
_cell.length_b   1.000
_cell.length_c   1.000
_cell.angle_alpha   90.00
_cell.angle_beta   90.00
_cell.angle_gamma   90.00
#
_symmetry.space_group_name_H-M   'P 1'
#
loop_
_entity.id
_entity.type
_entity.pdbx_description
1 polymer ?
#
loop_
_entity_poly.entity_id
_entity_poly.type
_entity_poly.pdbx_seq_one_letter_code
_entity_poly.pdbx_strand_id
1 'polypeptide(L)'
;MVKSTLILGAIAAFGTYIQAKEIKVDEKKAARLYDTGVMHNKLKASKEAVWEKQEAAGAFASEQYPTLGYTKCVQGVAEAIKGDPLNTFKCHNADLYSFLSHADLGSTGGRGSSSWGWTSDDGREFVAIGQYDGTAFAEITKKGQLVYLGRLPQYSSPSQWREIRSYKNYVIIGSEAVGHGIQIFDFKKLLKIDPKKPVVFDAKKDLTSHFNALLPVGRAHNVVVNEELKYAVAVGAMPRNDPICASGLNFFDLTDPSKPKSLGCAKGDGYVHDAQCIVYRGPDKRYQGRDICYGYNEDTLTIYDVTNKANVTNIISRISYEGAAYTHQGWVLDTQNQEFLVLDDELDERDGTGPGGDGYPVTFIWDIRDLEKPKQTGHFKHPTKSIDHNQYVKDSYIYQSHYGAGLRVLDGRSIPSDPTGAGVYEAAWFDIYPEDDNLSGGGTVAFVGTWSSYAFFKSGYIFINTIERGAFVVKLAEQAFQKPKCFNRNFTGRHDGHPATHSFVTSPEIATAFVYDGDLSFNPMTDAVLFLEESGTPSQFRFTPLLANEFPETFVAGSDSYQAPVLNPTFECEVIIDEGSDTLQLLTPFEPRRNGHNMLLGATNSFLPEATFLKMVGKARDPTDGKVKFVHEAARSMKNANIEWCIIGDNNYGEGSSREHAALEPRFLGGVAVIAKSFARIHETNLKKQGMFPLTFKDPADYDRIK
;
A
#
# COMPACT_ATOMS: atom_id res chain seq x y z
N MET A 1 -9.95 8.99 71.23
CA MET A 1 -8.51 8.88 70.93
C MET A 1 -8.21 7.48 70.41
N VAL A 2 -8.26 7.29 69.09
CA VAL A 2 -7.41 6.32 68.36
C VAL A 2 -7.24 6.94 66.97
N LYS A 3 -6.00 7.33 66.64
CA LYS A 3 -5.61 7.86 65.32
C LYS A 3 -5.40 6.66 64.40
N SER A 4 -6.15 6.59 63.30
CA SER A 4 -5.85 5.69 62.19
C SER A 4 -5.39 6.53 61.00
N THR A 5 -4.09 6.46 60.75
CA THR A 5 -3.41 7.06 59.61
C THR A 5 -3.72 6.22 58.37
N LEU A 6 -4.56 6.73 57.46
CA LEU A 6 -4.76 6.16 56.13
C LEU A 6 -3.73 6.77 55.18
N ILE A 7 -2.76 5.96 54.80
CA ILE A 7 -1.82 6.24 53.71
C ILE A 7 -2.61 6.12 52.40
N LEU A 8 -2.80 7.24 51.70
CA LEU A 8 -3.23 7.23 50.29
C LEU A 8 -2.07 6.67 49.44
N GLY A 9 -2.16 5.40 49.08
CA GLY A 9 -1.43 4.85 47.96
C GLY A 9 -2.21 5.13 46.68
N ALA A 10 -1.82 6.17 45.94
CA ALA A 10 -2.29 6.39 44.58
C ALA A 10 -1.63 5.33 43.67
N ILE A 11 -2.38 4.30 43.27
CA ILE A 11 -2.00 3.47 42.13
C ILE A 11 -2.67 4.11 40.91
N ALA A 12 -1.99 5.10 40.34
CA ALA A 12 -2.26 5.55 38.98
C ALA A 12 -1.63 4.51 38.04
N ALA A 13 -2.42 3.52 37.61
CA ALA A 13 -2.05 2.71 36.46
C ALA A 13 -2.29 3.57 35.20
N PHE A 14 -1.34 4.47 34.94
CA PHE A 14 -1.19 5.01 33.59
C PHE A 14 -0.84 3.83 32.69
N GLY A 15 -1.79 3.40 31.88
CA GLY A 15 -1.48 2.61 30.69
C GLY A 15 -0.54 3.45 29.84
N THR A 16 0.75 3.18 29.96
CA THR A 16 1.74 3.74 29.06
C THR A 16 1.47 3.07 27.73
N TYR A 17 0.95 3.83 26.77
CA TYR A 17 1.16 3.47 25.38
C TYR A 17 2.67 3.42 25.22
N ILE A 18 3.24 2.23 25.13
CA ILE A 18 4.65 2.05 24.78
C ILE A 18 4.73 2.40 23.30
N GLN A 19 4.77 3.69 23.01
CA GLN A 19 5.34 4.15 21.77
C GLN A 19 6.83 3.80 21.89
N ALA A 20 7.34 2.98 20.98
CA ALA A 20 8.78 2.96 20.78
C ALA A 20 9.24 4.41 20.59
N LYS A 21 10.42 4.72 21.11
CA LYS A 21 10.99 6.06 21.07
C LYS A 21 12.43 5.95 20.62
N GLU A 22 12.92 6.95 19.90
CA GLU A 22 14.33 7.03 19.57
C GLU A 22 15.19 7.09 20.85
N ILE A 23 16.24 6.28 20.87
CA ILE A 23 17.21 6.24 21.96
C ILE A 23 18.63 6.31 21.39
N LYS A 24 19.57 6.69 22.25
CA LYS A 24 20.98 6.57 21.91
C LYS A 24 21.37 5.10 21.85
N VAL A 25 22.30 4.79 20.95
CA VAL A 25 22.81 3.42 20.83
C VAL A 25 23.52 3.00 22.10
N ASP A 26 23.23 1.79 22.57
CA ASP A 26 24.00 1.14 23.63
C ASP A 26 25.25 0.51 23.01
N GLU A 27 26.36 1.25 23.02
CA GLU A 27 27.63 0.80 22.42
C GLU A 27 28.16 -0.51 23.00
N LYS A 28 27.84 -0.85 24.26
CA LYS A 28 28.25 -2.14 24.84
C LYS A 28 27.38 -3.28 24.32
N LYS A 29 26.08 -3.04 24.14
CA LYS A 29 25.17 -3.99 23.50
C LYS A 29 25.54 -4.18 22.03
N ALA A 30 25.76 -3.10 21.29
CA ALA A 30 26.24 -3.06 19.90
C ALA A 30 27.49 -3.93 19.72
N ALA A 31 28.57 -3.61 20.44
CA ALA A 31 29.84 -4.33 20.36
C ALA A 31 29.74 -5.81 20.73
N ARG A 32 28.79 -6.19 21.60
CA ARG A 32 28.62 -7.60 22.03
C ARG A 32 27.77 -8.40 21.06
N LEU A 33 26.66 -7.84 20.59
CA LEU A 33 25.60 -8.59 19.90
C LEU A 33 25.57 -8.35 18.39
N TYR A 34 25.83 -7.11 17.95
CA TYR A 34 25.61 -6.67 16.58
C TYR A 34 26.94 -6.62 15.81
N ASP A 35 27.97 -5.93 16.31
CA ASP A 35 29.27 -5.82 15.62
C ASP A 35 29.92 -7.19 15.38
N THR A 36 29.70 -8.14 16.30
CA THR A 36 30.19 -9.53 16.21
C THR A 36 29.44 -10.37 15.17
N GLY A 37 28.27 -9.93 14.72
CA GLY A 37 27.36 -10.66 13.84
C GLY A 37 26.57 -11.77 14.53
N VAL A 38 26.57 -11.82 15.87
CA VAL A 38 25.82 -12.84 16.63
C VAL A 38 24.32 -12.73 16.35
N MET A 39 23.76 -11.51 16.28
CA MET A 39 22.33 -11.33 15.96
C MET A 39 21.98 -11.77 14.55
N HIS A 40 22.75 -11.40 13.53
CA HIS A 40 22.56 -11.91 12.16
C HIS A 40 22.62 -13.43 12.10
N ASN A 41 23.61 -14.05 12.75
CA ASN A 41 23.74 -15.51 12.78
C ASN A 41 22.56 -16.17 13.51
N LYS A 42 22.06 -15.57 14.60
CA LYS A 42 20.86 -16.04 15.32
C LYS A 42 19.62 -15.98 14.43
N LEU A 43 19.41 -14.86 13.71
CA LEU A 43 18.32 -14.69 12.76
C LEU A 43 18.37 -15.77 11.68
N LYS A 44 19.52 -15.92 11.01
CA LYS A 44 19.73 -16.93 9.96
C LYS A 44 19.47 -18.35 10.45
N ALA A 45 20.05 -18.72 11.60
CA ALA A 45 19.85 -20.06 12.17
C ALA A 45 18.38 -20.32 12.52
N SER A 46 17.64 -19.28 12.91
CA SER A 46 16.21 -19.38 13.21
C SER A 46 15.36 -19.56 11.94
N LYS A 47 15.71 -18.84 10.85
CA LYS A 47 15.14 -19.06 9.51
C LYS A 47 15.39 -20.50 9.03
N GLU A 48 16.65 -20.96 9.09
CA GLU A 48 17.04 -22.32 8.72
C GLU A 48 16.28 -23.38 9.52
N ALA A 49 16.16 -23.22 10.84
CA ALA A 49 15.44 -24.17 11.69
C ALA A 49 13.94 -24.26 11.37
N VAL A 50 13.31 -23.15 10.94
CA VAL A 50 11.92 -23.18 10.45
C VAL A 50 11.85 -23.90 9.11
N TRP A 51 12.77 -23.62 8.19
CA TRP A 51 12.79 -24.24 6.87
C TRP A 51 13.12 -25.72 6.90
N GLU A 52 14.00 -26.18 7.77
CA GLU A 52 14.24 -27.62 7.97
C GLU A 52 12.96 -28.35 8.40
N LYS A 53 12.13 -27.72 9.23
CA LYS A 53 10.81 -28.27 9.61
C LYS A 53 9.85 -28.27 8.43
N GLN A 54 9.82 -27.19 7.64
CA GLN A 54 8.99 -27.10 6.43
C GLN A 54 9.41 -28.14 5.38
N GLU A 55 10.71 -28.35 5.21
CA GLU A 55 11.28 -29.38 4.34
C GLU A 55 10.85 -30.78 4.80
N ALA A 56 10.97 -31.07 6.09
CA ALA A 56 10.52 -32.34 6.66
C ALA A 56 9.00 -32.55 6.54
N ALA A 57 8.22 -31.47 6.57
CA ALA A 57 6.78 -31.48 6.31
C ALA A 57 6.42 -31.57 4.82
N GLY A 58 7.41 -31.50 3.93
CA GLY A 58 7.24 -31.60 2.48
C GLY A 58 6.85 -30.28 1.81
N ALA A 59 6.85 -29.14 2.49
CA ALA A 59 6.41 -27.85 1.92
C ALA A 59 7.24 -27.39 0.71
N PHE A 60 8.50 -27.83 0.58
CA PHE A 60 9.34 -27.51 -0.60
C PHE A 60 9.16 -28.46 -1.79
N ALA A 61 8.30 -29.47 -1.67
CA ALA A 61 7.91 -30.33 -2.80
C ALA A 61 7.02 -29.53 -3.75
N SER A 62 7.63 -28.78 -4.66
CA SER A 62 6.97 -27.76 -5.48
C SER A 62 5.82 -28.32 -6.34
N GLU A 63 5.88 -29.60 -6.72
CA GLU A 63 4.86 -30.29 -7.53
C GLU A 63 3.51 -30.42 -6.82
N GLN A 64 3.45 -30.20 -5.50
CA GLN A 64 2.20 -30.20 -4.76
C GLN A 64 1.34 -28.95 -5.03
N TYR A 65 1.95 -27.86 -5.49
CA TYR A 65 1.27 -26.58 -5.70
C TYR A 65 0.80 -26.46 -7.15
N PRO A 66 -0.52 -26.50 -7.41
CA PRO A 66 -1.03 -26.42 -8.77
C PRO A 66 -0.87 -25.00 -9.34
N THR A 67 -0.69 -24.88 -10.65
CA THR A 67 -0.82 -23.59 -11.35
C THR A 67 -2.22 -23.00 -11.11
N LEU A 68 -2.30 -21.72 -10.74
CA LEU A 68 -3.58 -21.03 -10.53
C LEU A 68 -3.77 -19.90 -11.55
N GLY A 69 -5.02 -19.65 -11.91
CA GLY A 69 -5.42 -18.58 -12.82
C GLY A 69 -6.06 -17.39 -12.12
N TYR A 70 -6.78 -16.59 -12.90
CA TYR A 70 -7.51 -15.44 -12.36
C TYR A 70 -8.62 -15.90 -11.40
N THR A 71 -8.60 -15.34 -10.19
CA THR A 71 -9.59 -15.56 -9.14
C THR A 71 -9.86 -14.24 -8.45
N LYS A 72 -11.12 -13.80 -8.55
CA LYS A 72 -11.57 -12.57 -7.92
C LYS A 72 -11.66 -12.73 -6.41
N CYS A 73 -11.26 -11.71 -5.66
CA CYS A 73 -11.53 -11.61 -4.25
C CYS A 73 -13.01 -11.28 -4.01
N VAL A 74 -13.74 -12.19 -3.37
CA VAL A 74 -15.16 -12.05 -3.09
C VAL A 74 -15.39 -12.34 -1.61
N GLN A 75 -15.99 -11.39 -0.89
CA GLN A 75 -16.28 -11.53 0.54
C GLN A 75 -15.06 -11.92 1.39
N GLY A 76 -13.90 -11.34 1.07
CA GLY A 76 -12.67 -11.55 1.84
C GLY A 76 -11.85 -12.79 1.44
N VAL A 77 -12.27 -13.53 0.40
CA VAL A 77 -11.58 -14.75 -0.03
C VAL A 77 -11.45 -14.85 -1.56
N ALA A 78 -10.34 -15.42 -2.01
CA ALA A 78 -10.06 -15.81 -3.38
C ALA A 78 -9.92 -17.34 -3.42
N GLU A 79 -11.04 -18.02 -3.69
CA GLU A 79 -11.11 -19.48 -3.83
C GLU A 79 -10.61 -19.90 -5.23
N ALA A 80 -9.30 -20.13 -5.36
CA ALA A 80 -8.68 -20.42 -6.65
C ALA A 80 -9.01 -21.83 -7.16
N ILE A 81 -9.16 -22.78 -6.22
CA ILE A 81 -9.69 -24.11 -6.48
C ILE A 81 -10.89 -24.33 -5.57
N LYS A 82 -12.05 -24.56 -6.19
CA LYS A 82 -13.30 -24.69 -5.46
C LYS A 82 -13.28 -25.86 -4.47
N GLY A 83 -13.54 -25.56 -3.20
CA GLY A 83 -13.59 -26.52 -2.10
C GLY A 83 -12.23 -26.96 -1.58
N ASP A 84 -11.13 -26.34 -2.02
CA ASP A 84 -9.77 -26.64 -1.56
C ASP A 84 -9.25 -25.53 -0.63
N PRO A 85 -9.18 -25.78 0.70
CA PRO A 85 -8.69 -24.79 1.66
C PRO A 85 -7.25 -24.34 1.40
N LEU A 86 -6.38 -25.19 0.85
CA LEU A 86 -4.96 -24.85 0.63
C LEU A 86 -4.74 -23.95 -0.59
N ASN A 87 -5.78 -23.79 -1.41
CA ASN A 87 -5.85 -22.90 -2.56
C ASN A 87 -7.01 -21.89 -2.44
N THR A 88 -7.42 -21.61 -1.20
CA THR A 88 -8.36 -20.54 -0.85
C THR A 88 -7.62 -19.51 -0.03
N PHE A 89 -7.42 -18.32 -0.60
CA PHE A 89 -6.59 -17.27 -0.01
C PHE A 89 -7.46 -16.17 0.58
N LYS A 90 -7.20 -15.74 1.82
CA LYS A 90 -7.85 -14.53 2.33
C LYS A 90 -7.32 -13.31 1.57
N CYS A 91 -8.18 -12.33 1.33
CA CYS A 91 -7.82 -11.13 0.57
C CYS A 91 -8.70 -9.93 0.95
N HIS A 92 -8.17 -8.73 0.74
CA HIS A 92 -8.92 -7.48 0.79
C HIS A 92 -8.49 -6.55 -0.33
N ASN A 93 -9.43 -6.15 -1.18
CA ASN A 93 -9.18 -5.28 -2.34
C ASN A 93 -8.02 -5.75 -3.24
N ALA A 94 -7.76 -7.05 -3.34
CA ALA A 94 -6.70 -7.62 -4.18
C ALA A 94 -7.17 -8.92 -4.83
N ASP A 95 -7.16 -8.96 -6.16
CA ASP A 95 -7.52 -10.13 -6.95
C ASP A 95 -6.27 -10.96 -7.32
N LEU A 96 -6.40 -12.28 -7.35
CA LEU A 96 -5.39 -13.19 -7.90
C LEU A 96 -5.51 -13.23 -9.42
N TYR A 97 -4.37 -13.18 -10.13
CA TYR A 97 -4.32 -13.29 -11.59
C TYR A 97 -3.59 -14.53 -12.09
N SER A 98 -2.52 -14.93 -11.40
CA SER A 98 -1.72 -16.08 -11.80
C SER A 98 -0.90 -16.58 -10.62
N PHE A 99 -0.65 -17.88 -10.58
CA PHE A 99 0.36 -18.48 -9.72
C PHE A 99 1.13 -19.56 -10.49
N LEU A 100 2.45 -19.61 -10.32
CA LEU A 100 3.30 -20.71 -10.76
C LEU A 100 4.14 -21.20 -9.58
N SER A 101 4.26 -22.52 -9.44
CA SER A 101 5.15 -23.13 -8.45
C SER A 101 6.62 -22.83 -8.77
N HIS A 102 7.51 -23.01 -7.78
CA HIS A 102 8.96 -22.90 -8.05
C HIS A 102 9.43 -23.88 -9.12
N ALA A 103 8.86 -25.08 -9.20
CA ALA A 103 9.13 -26.07 -10.24
C ALA A 103 8.63 -25.63 -11.62
N ASP A 104 7.44 -25.04 -11.72
CA ASP A 104 6.92 -24.47 -12.97
C ASP A 104 7.76 -23.27 -13.46
N LEU A 105 8.44 -22.61 -12.54
CA LEU A 105 9.46 -21.58 -12.80
C LEU A 105 10.86 -22.17 -13.02
N GLY A 106 10.97 -23.48 -13.16
CA GLY A 106 12.19 -24.18 -13.54
C GLY A 106 13.18 -24.45 -12.41
N SER A 107 12.83 -24.22 -11.14
CA SER A 107 13.68 -24.56 -9.99
C SER A 107 13.62 -26.06 -9.67
N THR A 108 14.75 -26.62 -9.25
CA THR A 108 14.82 -27.96 -8.65
C THR A 108 14.99 -27.90 -7.14
N GLY A 109 15.24 -26.71 -6.58
CA GLY A 109 15.45 -26.50 -5.15
C GLY A 109 14.17 -26.14 -4.40
N GLY A 110 13.15 -25.64 -5.10
CA GLY A 110 11.82 -25.42 -4.55
C GLY A 110 11.74 -24.32 -3.49
N ARG A 111 12.64 -23.33 -3.53
CA ARG A 111 12.67 -22.25 -2.54
C ARG A 111 12.96 -20.87 -3.15
N GLY A 112 12.22 -19.85 -2.73
CA GLY A 112 12.27 -18.49 -3.29
C GLY A 112 12.80 -17.41 -2.34
N SER A 113 13.31 -16.34 -2.91
CA SER A 113 13.79 -15.16 -2.18
C SER A 113 13.44 -13.84 -2.90
N SER A 114 14.38 -12.90 -3.01
CA SER A 114 14.12 -11.56 -3.56
C SER A 114 13.63 -11.62 -5.01
N SER A 115 12.94 -10.57 -5.44
CA SER A 115 12.45 -10.45 -6.81
C SER A 115 12.39 -8.99 -7.21
N TRP A 116 12.59 -8.71 -8.49
CA TRP A 116 12.47 -7.34 -9.01
C TRP A 116 12.15 -7.33 -10.50
N GLY A 117 11.45 -6.30 -10.96
CA GLY A 117 10.92 -6.22 -12.31
C GLY A 117 11.53 -5.15 -13.21
N TRP A 118 11.18 -5.26 -14.49
CA TRP A 118 11.46 -4.29 -15.54
C TRP A 118 10.28 -4.21 -16.51
N THR A 119 9.84 -3.00 -16.82
CA THR A 119 8.92 -2.76 -17.94
C THR A 119 9.73 -2.27 -19.14
N SER A 120 9.69 -3.02 -20.22
CA SER A 120 10.39 -2.70 -21.47
C SER A 120 9.75 -1.54 -22.24
N ASP A 121 10.48 -1.02 -23.23
CA ASP A 121 10.07 0.15 -24.02
C ASP A 121 8.76 -0.09 -24.80
N ASP A 122 8.45 -1.34 -25.16
CA ASP A 122 7.19 -1.73 -25.83
C ASP A 122 6.04 -2.05 -24.87
N GLY A 123 6.28 -1.91 -23.56
CA GLY A 123 5.31 -2.13 -22.49
C GLY A 123 5.18 -3.57 -22.02
N ARG A 124 6.04 -4.51 -22.45
CA ARG A 124 6.11 -5.85 -21.84
C ARG A 124 6.79 -5.81 -20.48
N GLU A 125 6.33 -6.66 -19.57
CA GLU A 125 6.70 -6.63 -18.15
C GLU A 125 7.40 -7.93 -17.77
N PHE A 126 8.64 -7.82 -17.29
CA PHE A 126 9.50 -8.95 -16.95
C PHE A 126 9.89 -8.91 -15.48
N VAL A 127 10.08 -10.08 -14.90
CA VAL A 127 10.50 -10.24 -13.51
C VAL A 127 11.69 -11.18 -13.42
N ALA A 128 12.67 -10.82 -12.59
CA ALA A 128 13.72 -11.70 -12.10
C ALA A 128 13.30 -12.24 -10.73
N ILE A 129 13.38 -13.55 -10.56
CA ILE A 129 12.84 -14.29 -9.42
C ILE A 129 13.98 -15.04 -8.75
N GLY A 130 14.38 -14.63 -7.55
CA GLY A 130 15.40 -15.31 -6.76
C GLY A 130 14.90 -16.67 -6.31
N GLN A 131 15.69 -17.70 -6.58
CA GLN A 131 15.46 -19.08 -6.15
C GLN A 131 16.77 -19.68 -5.61
N TYR A 132 16.65 -20.72 -4.80
CA TYR A 132 17.79 -21.40 -4.18
C TYR A 132 18.89 -21.77 -5.17
N ASP A 133 18.48 -22.26 -6.34
CA ASP A 133 19.34 -22.76 -7.42
C ASP A 133 19.58 -21.72 -8.55
N GLY A 134 19.22 -20.45 -8.35
CA GLY A 134 19.57 -19.39 -9.30
C GLY A 134 18.52 -18.27 -9.39
N THR A 135 18.37 -17.70 -10.57
CA THR A 135 17.38 -16.67 -10.85
C THR A 135 16.53 -17.09 -12.04
N ALA A 136 15.23 -17.28 -11.82
CA ALA A 136 14.28 -17.48 -12.90
C ALA A 136 13.86 -16.13 -13.51
N PHE A 137 13.43 -16.18 -14.75
CA PHE A 137 12.90 -15.06 -15.50
C PHE A 137 11.52 -15.41 -16.04
N ALA A 138 10.58 -14.51 -15.82
CA ALA A 138 9.22 -14.65 -16.32
C ALA A 138 8.70 -13.31 -16.89
N GLU A 139 7.68 -13.41 -17.73
CA GLU A 139 6.90 -12.27 -18.23
C GLU A 139 5.52 -12.27 -17.60
N ILE A 140 5.06 -11.10 -17.17
CA ILE A 140 3.66 -10.87 -16.82
C ILE A 140 2.98 -10.32 -18.07
N THR A 141 2.10 -11.14 -18.65
CA THR A 141 1.36 -10.74 -19.86
C THR A 141 0.37 -9.62 -19.55
N LYS A 142 -0.15 -8.96 -20.59
CA LYS A 142 -1.23 -7.95 -20.45
C LYS A 142 -2.49 -8.46 -19.75
N LYS A 143 -2.68 -9.78 -19.66
CA LYS A 143 -3.81 -10.42 -18.94
C LYS A 143 -3.47 -10.81 -17.50
N GLY A 144 -2.26 -10.51 -17.02
CA GLY A 144 -1.79 -10.88 -15.69
C GLY A 144 -1.30 -12.31 -15.57
N GLN A 145 -1.21 -13.06 -16.67
CA GLN A 145 -0.65 -14.42 -16.66
C GLN A 145 0.86 -14.34 -16.51
N LEU A 146 1.42 -15.13 -15.57
CA LEU A 146 2.84 -15.31 -15.39
C LEU A 146 3.35 -16.39 -16.36
N VAL A 147 4.37 -16.08 -17.14
CA VAL A 147 4.90 -16.95 -18.19
C VAL A 147 6.40 -17.12 -18.00
N TYR A 148 6.84 -18.34 -17.71
CA TYR A 148 8.26 -18.68 -17.55
C TYR A 148 9.02 -18.56 -18.88
N LEU A 149 10.18 -17.90 -18.85
CA LEU A 149 11.03 -17.67 -20.02
C LEU A 149 12.38 -18.38 -19.92
N GLY A 150 12.87 -18.65 -18.72
CA GLY A 150 14.18 -19.24 -18.56
C GLY A 150 14.81 -18.90 -17.23
N ARG A 151 16.06 -19.34 -17.05
CA ARG A 151 16.77 -19.17 -15.79
C ARG A 151 18.25 -18.96 -15.98
N LEU A 152 18.82 -18.18 -15.07
CA LEU A 152 20.25 -18.06 -14.82
C LEU A 152 20.60 -18.96 -13.63
N PRO A 153 21.35 -20.06 -13.83
CA PRO A 153 21.80 -20.91 -12.72
C PRO A 153 22.68 -20.18 -11.72
N GLN A 154 22.86 -20.76 -10.54
CA GLN A 154 23.77 -20.26 -9.51
C GLN A 154 25.19 -20.00 -10.06
N TYR A 155 25.79 -18.87 -9.69
CA TYR A 155 27.16 -18.52 -10.12
C TYR A 155 28.23 -19.42 -9.47
N SER A 156 28.09 -19.66 -8.17
CA SER A 156 29.02 -20.46 -7.36
C SER A 156 28.30 -21.67 -6.74
N SER A 157 27.57 -21.46 -5.65
CA SER A 157 26.77 -22.49 -4.97
C SER A 157 25.31 -22.06 -4.87
N PRO A 158 24.39 -23.02 -4.70
CA PRO A 158 23.02 -22.71 -4.32
C PRO A 158 23.00 -21.90 -3.01
N SER A 159 22.02 -21.00 -2.89
CA SER A 159 21.83 -20.16 -1.72
C SER A 159 20.40 -19.66 -1.70
N GLN A 160 19.75 -19.79 -0.54
CA GLN A 160 18.42 -19.24 -0.32
C GLN A 160 18.43 -17.71 -0.40
N TRP A 161 19.47 -17.08 0.16
CA TRP A 161 19.61 -15.64 0.18
C TRP A 161 20.20 -15.15 -1.13
N ARG A 162 19.32 -14.54 -1.94
CA ARG A 162 19.64 -13.97 -3.23
C ARG A 162 18.84 -12.68 -3.34
N GLU A 163 19.54 -11.55 -3.43
CA GLU A 163 18.94 -10.22 -3.44
C GLU A 163 19.05 -9.58 -4.81
N ILE A 164 17.95 -8.96 -5.25
CA ILE A 164 17.77 -8.53 -6.64
C ILE A 164 17.28 -7.09 -6.67
N ARG A 165 17.89 -6.26 -7.52
CA ARG A 165 17.39 -4.93 -7.88
C ARG A 165 17.53 -4.71 -9.39
N SER A 166 16.64 -3.92 -10.00
CA SER A 166 16.81 -3.48 -11.38
C SER A 166 17.54 -2.14 -11.45
N TYR A 167 18.18 -1.92 -12.59
CA TYR A 167 18.74 -0.65 -13.01
C TYR A 167 18.46 -0.51 -14.51
N LYS A 168 17.46 0.31 -14.88
CA LYS A 168 16.96 0.38 -16.26
C LYS A 168 16.54 -1.02 -16.76
N ASN A 169 17.14 -1.50 -17.85
CA ASN A 169 16.94 -2.85 -18.39
C ASN A 169 17.90 -3.91 -17.82
N TYR A 170 18.75 -3.56 -16.86
CA TYR A 170 19.64 -4.51 -16.21
C TYR A 170 19.05 -4.98 -14.89
N VAL A 171 19.45 -6.17 -14.48
CA VAL A 171 19.21 -6.71 -13.15
C VAL A 171 20.55 -6.95 -12.45
N ILE A 172 20.63 -6.52 -11.21
CA ILE A 172 21.78 -6.62 -10.31
C ILE A 172 21.44 -7.68 -9.27
N ILE A 173 22.24 -8.74 -9.19
CA ILE A 173 21.95 -9.92 -8.39
C ILE A 173 23.12 -10.16 -7.42
N GLY A 174 22.86 -10.01 -6.13
CA GLY A 174 23.74 -10.38 -5.03
C GLY A 174 23.31 -11.70 -4.37
N SER A 175 24.20 -12.32 -3.60
CA SER A 175 23.87 -13.53 -2.84
C SER A 175 24.81 -13.73 -1.66
N GLU A 176 24.29 -14.40 -0.63
CA GLU A 176 25.13 -14.85 0.48
C GLU A 176 26.04 -16.05 0.15
N ALA A 177 25.95 -16.62 -1.06
CA ALA A 177 26.86 -17.66 -1.52
C ALA A 177 28.31 -17.17 -1.58
N VAL A 178 29.25 -17.96 -1.04
CA VAL A 178 30.69 -17.68 -1.15
C VAL A 178 31.11 -17.75 -2.62
N GLY A 179 31.91 -16.78 -3.06
CA GLY A 179 32.38 -16.67 -4.44
C GLY A 179 31.31 -16.26 -5.46
N HIS A 180 30.14 -15.80 -5.01
CA HIS A 180 29.05 -15.40 -5.90
C HIS A 180 29.35 -14.11 -6.67
N GLY A 181 29.96 -13.13 -6.00
CA GLY A 181 30.08 -11.74 -6.47
C GLY A 181 28.72 -11.09 -6.72
N ILE A 182 28.68 -10.08 -7.58
CA ILE A 182 27.47 -9.43 -8.08
C ILE A 182 27.34 -9.73 -9.56
N GLN A 183 26.24 -10.38 -9.96
CA GLN A 183 25.94 -10.64 -11.36
C GLN A 183 25.15 -9.47 -11.93
N ILE A 184 25.52 -8.99 -13.13
CA ILE A 184 24.76 -8.01 -13.90
C ILE A 184 24.25 -8.69 -15.15
N PHE A 185 22.92 -8.78 -15.31
CA PHE A 185 22.27 -9.42 -16.45
C PHE A 185 21.36 -8.42 -17.19
N ASP A 186 21.24 -8.54 -18.51
CA ASP A 186 20.42 -7.66 -19.33
C ASP A 186 19.07 -8.32 -19.66
N PHE A 187 17.97 -7.75 -19.14
CA PHE A 187 16.62 -8.23 -19.42
C PHE A 187 16.26 -8.20 -20.92
N LYS A 188 16.93 -7.39 -21.76
CA LYS A 188 16.67 -7.38 -23.20
C LYS A 188 16.91 -8.74 -23.87
N LYS A 189 17.71 -9.60 -23.25
CA LYS A 189 17.91 -10.99 -23.69
C LYS A 189 16.62 -11.81 -23.65
N LEU A 190 15.67 -11.45 -22.79
CA LEU A 190 14.38 -12.13 -22.66
C LEU A 190 13.40 -11.79 -23.78
N LEU A 191 13.55 -10.63 -24.44
CA LEU A 191 12.57 -10.12 -25.40
C LEU A 191 12.30 -11.07 -26.58
N LYS A 192 13.29 -11.89 -26.95
CA LYS A 192 13.24 -12.79 -28.11
C LYS A 192 13.00 -14.26 -27.75
N ILE A 193 12.83 -14.56 -26.46
CA ILE A 193 12.60 -15.93 -26.02
C ILE A 193 11.20 -16.37 -26.42
N ASP A 194 11.11 -17.57 -27.00
CA ASP A 194 9.84 -18.28 -27.16
C ASP A 194 9.51 -19.00 -25.83
N PRO A 195 8.42 -18.64 -25.14
CA PRO A 195 8.04 -19.28 -23.87
C PRO A 195 7.85 -20.79 -23.96
N LYS A 196 7.59 -21.34 -25.15
CA LYS A 196 7.50 -22.80 -25.36
C LYS A 196 8.87 -23.50 -25.33
N LYS A 197 9.96 -22.73 -25.38
CA LYS A 197 11.34 -23.20 -25.33
C LYS A 197 12.14 -22.32 -24.35
N PRO A 198 11.88 -22.42 -23.04
CA PRO A 198 12.61 -21.64 -22.05
C PRO A 198 14.11 -21.86 -22.13
N VAL A 199 14.89 -20.81 -21.81
CA VAL A 199 16.36 -20.83 -21.94
C VAL A 199 17.02 -21.06 -20.59
N VAL A 200 17.98 -21.98 -20.52
CA VAL A 200 18.93 -22.05 -19.40
C VAL A 200 20.19 -21.30 -19.82
N PHE A 201 20.44 -20.15 -19.21
CA PHE A 201 21.60 -19.31 -19.50
C PHE A 201 22.89 -19.89 -18.91
N ASP A 202 24.04 -19.57 -19.49
CA ASP A 202 25.35 -19.84 -18.89
C ASP A 202 25.62 -18.81 -17.78
N ALA A 203 25.79 -19.30 -16.55
CA ALA A 203 25.93 -18.47 -15.36
C ALA A 203 27.10 -17.47 -15.41
N LYS A 204 28.06 -17.64 -16.34
CA LYS A 204 29.23 -16.77 -16.50
C LYS A 204 29.22 -16.02 -17.83
N LYS A 205 28.93 -16.70 -18.93
CA LYS A 205 29.04 -16.14 -20.30
C LYS A 205 27.86 -15.26 -20.68
N ASP A 206 26.68 -15.53 -20.13
CA ASP A 206 25.47 -14.75 -20.44
C ASP A 206 25.25 -13.58 -19.50
N LEU A 207 26.19 -13.29 -18.61
CA LEU A 207 26.20 -12.04 -17.86
C LEU A 207 26.62 -10.88 -18.76
N THR A 208 26.09 -9.70 -18.50
CA THR A 208 26.64 -8.44 -19.01
C THR A 208 28.00 -8.18 -18.38
N SER A 209 28.11 -8.42 -17.06
CA SER A 209 29.36 -8.38 -16.32
C SER A 209 29.21 -9.08 -14.96
N HIS A 210 30.34 -9.26 -14.28
CA HIS A 210 30.44 -9.79 -12.93
C HIS A 210 31.33 -8.87 -12.10
N PHE A 211 30.82 -8.35 -10.99
CA PHE A 211 31.54 -7.45 -10.10
C PHE A 211 31.91 -8.15 -8.80
N ASN A 212 33.16 -7.99 -8.36
CA ASN A 212 33.64 -8.64 -7.14
C ASN A 212 34.60 -7.77 -6.31
N ALA A 213 34.82 -6.51 -6.70
CA ALA A 213 35.73 -5.65 -5.97
C ALA A 213 35.15 -5.29 -4.59
N LEU A 214 36.02 -5.27 -3.57
CA LEU A 214 35.64 -5.02 -2.17
C LEU A 214 34.61 -6.02 -1.62
N LEU A 215 34.54 -7.22 -2.21
CA LEU A 215 33.81 -8.39 -1.69
C LEU A 215 34.83 -9.49 -1.36
N PRO A 216 35.45 -9.48 -0.17
CA PRO A 216 36.62 -10.32 0.15
C PRO A 216 36.41 -11.81 -0.13
N VAL A 217 35.21 -12.33 0.16
CA VAL A 217 34.83 -13.73 -0.12
C VAL A 217 33.76 -13.84 -1.21
N GLY A 218 33.51 -12.76 -1.96
CA GLY A 218 32.48 -12.70 -3.01
C GLY A 218 31.05 -12.88 -2.49
N ARG A 219 30.81 -12.54 -1.22
CA ARG A 219 29.50 -12.64 -0.56
C ARG A 219 28.97 -11.25 -0.27
N ALA A 220 27.69 -11.00 -0.56
CA ALA A 220 26.96 -9.81 -0.17
C ALA A 220 25.58 -10.20 0.37
N HIS A 221 25.12 -9.52 1.41
CA HIS A 221 23.81 -9.79 1.98
C HIS A 221 22.71 -9.27 1.05
N ASN A 222 22.85 -8.02 0.61
CA ASN A 222 21.87 -7.32 -0.19
C ASN A 222 22.56 -6.42 -1.23
N VAL A 223 21.78 -5.96 -2.22
CA VAL A 223 22.18 -5.01 -3.24
C VAL A 223 21.16 -3.89 -3.33
N VAL A 224 21.63 -2.65 -3.44
CA VAL A 224 20.78 -1.46 -3.54
C VAL A 224 21.24 -0.61 -4.72
N VAL A 225 20.33 0.16 -5.32
CA VAL A 225 20.58 0.91 -6.56
C VAL A 225 20.17 2.36 -6.37
N ASN A 226 21.05 3.28 -6.73
CA ASN A 226 20.70 4.69 -6.94
C ASN A 226 20.65 4.93 -8.45
N GLU A 227 19.45 4.93 -9.02
CA GLU A 227 19.28 5.05 -10.47
C GLU A 227 19.71 6.42 -11.00
N GLU A 228 19.44 7.48 -10.23
CA GLU A 228 19.73 8.88 -10.60
C GLU A 228 21.23 9.11 -10.75
N LEU A 229 22.00 8.66 -9.76
CA LEU A 229 23.47 8.80 -9.74
C LEU A 229 24.19 7.60 -10.37
N LYS A 230 23.45 6.63 -10.91
CA LYS A 230 23.95 5.53 -11.75
C LYS A 230 25.00 4.68 -11.04
N TYR A 231 24.76 4.30 -9.79
CA TYR A 231 25.61 3.36 -9.07
C TYR A 231 24.75 2.36 -8.29
N ALA A 232 25.36 1.27 -7.87
CA ALA A 232 24.79 0.34 -6.93
C ALA A 232 25.72 0.12 -5.74
N VAL A 233 25.17 -0.46 -4.68
CA VAL A 233 25.87 -0.75 -3.45
C VAL A 233 25.63 -2.20 -3.07
N ALA A 234 26.70 -2.92 -2.79
CA ALA A 234 26.62 -4.21 -2.10
C ALA A 234 26.76 -3.96 -0.60
N VAL A 235 25.88 -4.54 0.21
CA VAL A 235 25.88 -4.36 1.67
C VAL A 235 26.00 -5.71 2.38
N GLY A 236 26.44 -5.69 3.63
CA GLY A 236 26.61 -6.90 4.44
C GLY A 236 27.70 -7.84 3.90
N ALA A 237 28.69 -7.30 3.18
CA ALA A 237 29.74 -8.09 2.54
C ALA A 237 30.69 -8.71 3.58
N MET A 238 30.88 -10.03 3.54
CA MET A 238 31.70 -10.72 4.55
C MET A 238 33.20 -10.74 4.20
N PRO A 239 34.08 -10.78 5.23
CA PRO A 239 33.79 -10.83 6.66
C PRO A 239 33.56 -9.44 7.29
N ARG A 240 32.86 -9.39 8.45
CA ARG A 240 32.59 -8.14 9.21
C ARG A 240 33.85 -7.41 9.67
N ASN A 241 34.92 -8.13 9.92
CA ASN A 241 36.21 -7.56 10.32
C ASN A 241 37.12 -7.20 9.13
N ASP A 242 36.59 -7.16 7.90
CA ASP A 242 37.33 -6.67 6.74
C ASP A 242 37.84 -5.23 7.01
N PRO A 243 39.15 -4.98 6.92
CA PRO A 243 39.73 -3.69 7.31
C PRO A 243 39.34 -2.54 6.36
N ILE A 244 38.84 -2.87 5.17
CA ILE A 244 38.54 -1.90 4.11
C ILE A 244 37.12 -1.36 4.25
N CYS A 245 36.11 -2.23 4.29
CA CYS A 245 34.70 -1.86 4.26
C CYS A 245 33.88 -2.37 5.44
N ALA A 246 34.39 -3.32 6.24
CA ALA A 246 33.75 -3.81 7.47
C ALA A 246 32.26 -4.21 7.31
N SER A 247 31.90 -4.84 6.18
CA SER A 247 30.51 -5.16 5.80
C SER A 247 29.55 -3.97 5.63
N GLY A 248 30.07 -2.75 5.49
CA GLY A 248 29.28 -1.55 5.23
C GLY A 248 28.87 -1.39 3.76
N LEU A 249 28.71 -0.14 3.33
CA LEU A 249 28.25 0.22 1.98
C LEU A 249 29.40 0.08 0.96
N ASN A 250 29.41 -0.93 0.09
CA ASN A 250 30.40 -1.07 -0.99
C ASN A 250 29.84 -0.56 -2.32
N PHE A 251 30.31 0.60 -2.80
CA PHE A 251 29.80 1.29 -3.98
C PHE A 251 30.47 0.84 -5.28
N PHE A 252 29.69 0.70 -6.35
CA PHE A 252 30.19 0.44 -7.69
C PHE A 252 29.38 1.15 -8.79
N ASP A 253 30.09 1.63 -9.80
CA ASP A 253 29.53 2.39 -10.93
C ASP A 253 28.67 1.51 -11.85
N LEU A 254 27.54 2.06 -12.27
CA LEU A 254 26.63 1.50 -13.27
C LEU A 254 26.47 2.40 -14.50
N THR A 255 27.34 3.40 -14.69
CA THR A 255 27.33 4.22 -15.91
C THR A 255 27.57 3.36 -17.15
N ASP A 256 28.51 2.41 -17.06
CA ASP A 256 28.68 1.31 -18.03
C ASP A 256 28.55 -0.06 -17.31
N PRO A 257 27.35 -0.67 -17.32
CA PRO A 257 27.11 -1.94 -16.65
C PRO A 257 27.93 -3.13 -17.20
N SER A 258 28.60 -2.98 -18.35
CA SER A 258 29.51 -4.00 -18.87
C SER A 258 30.89 -3.97 -18.20
N LYS A 259 31.23 -2.86 -17.53
CA LYS A 259 32.53 -2.62 -16.89
C LYS A 259 32.36 -1.88 -15.56
N PRO A 260 31.60 -2.42 -14.60
CA PRO A 260 31.42 -1.78 -13.30
C PRO A 260 32.77 -1.64 -12.59
N LYS A 261 32.97 -0.49 -11.96
CA LYS A 261 34.19 -0.18 -11.19
C LYS A 261 33.82 0.16 -9.77
N SER A 262 34.65 -0.23 -8.82
CA SER A 262 34.47 0.21 -7.43
C SER A 262 34.61 1.73 -7.34
N LEU A 263 33.72 2.33 -6.57
CA LEU A 263 33.72 3.76 -6.24
C LEU A 263 34.24 4.01 -4.80
N GLY A 264 34.60 2.95 -4.09
CA GLY A 264 34.98 2.96 -2.68
C GLY A 264 33.89 2.35 -1.80
N CYS A 265 33.97 2.60 -0.50
CA CYS A 265 32.99 2.12 0.46
C CYS A 265 32.82 3.06 1.65
N ALA A 266 31.73 2.88 2.39
CA ALA A 266 31.50 3.53 3.67
C ALA A 266 31.42 2.49 4.80
N LYS A 267 32.36 2.58 5.75
CA LYS A 267 32.54 1.58 6.83
C LYS A 267 32.15 2.07 8.22
N GLY A 268 31.65 3.31 8.33
CA GLY A 268 31.55 4.04 9.59
C GLY A 268 30.81 3.30 10.71
N ASP A 269 29.73 2.61 10.37
CA ASP A 269 28.87 1.86 11.31
C ASP A 269 29.16 0.35 11.30
N GLY A 270 30.11 -0.10 10.48
CA GLY A 270 30.30 -1.52 10.23
C GLY A 270 29.19 -2.13 9.36
N TYR A 271 28.56 -3.19 9.84
CA TYR A 271 27.62 -4.00 9.06
C TYR A 271 26.38 -3.20 8.66
N VAL A 272 26.07 -3.19 7.38
CA VAL A 272 24.81 -2.66 6.84
C VAL A 272 23.98 -3.81 6.32
N HIS A 273 22.76 -3.97 6.82
CA HIS A 273 21.86 -5.05 6.40
C HIS A 273 21.16 -4.70 5.09
N ASP A 274 20.52 -3.53 5.06
CA ASP A 274 19.90 -2.93 3.89
C ASP A 274 20.11 -1.41 3.91
N ALA A 275 19.87 -0.75 2.78
CA ALA A 275 19.91 0.69 2.67
C ALA A 275 19.02 1.24 1.55
N GLN A 276 18.61 2.49 1.69
CA GLN A 276 18.09 3.29 0.59
C GLN A 276 19.01 4.47 0.33
N CYS A 277 19.61 4.54 -0.85
CA CYS A 277 20.48 5.65 -1.25
C CYS A 277 19.84 6.50 -2.33
N ILE A 278 19.60 7.78 -2.04
CA ILE A 278 18.94 8.74 -2.92
C ILE A 278 19.51 10.15 -2.77
N VAL A 279 19.35 10.97 -3.82
CA VAL A 279 19.69 12.40 -3.73
C VAL A 279 18.70 13.09 -2.79
N TYR A 280 19.21 13.75 -1.75
CA TYR A 280 18.41 14.42 -0.74
C TYR A 280 17.71 15.66 -1.30
N ARG A 281 16.39 15.69 -1.08
CA ARG A 281 15.49 16.77 -1.51
C ARG A 281 14.64 17.32 -0.38
N GLY A 282 14.87 16.89 0.86
CA GLY A 282 14.02 17.25 1.99
C GLY A 282 14.26 18.61 2.63
N PRO A 283 13.61 18.89 3.76
CA PRO A 283 13.60 20.22 4.35
C PRO A 283 14.94 20.63 4.99
N ASP A 284 15.81 19.68 5.32
CA ASP A 284 17.12 19.97 5.92
C ASP A 284 18.09 20.61 4.90
N LYS A 285 18.13 21.94 4.89
CA LYS A 285 18.91 22.71 3.90
C LYS A 285 20.40 22.42 3.91
N ARG A 286 20.96 21.84 4.97
CA ARG A 286 22.40 21.49 5.06
C ARG A 286 22.81 20.40 4.07
N TYR A 287 21.87 19.51 3.75
CA TYR A 287 22.11 18.31 2.96
C TYR A 287 21.46 18.36 1.58
N GLN A 288 20.86 19.49 1.19
CA GLN A 288 20.17 19.57 -0.10
C GLN A 288 21.07 19.28 -1.30
N GLY A 289 20.60 18.38 -2.16
CA GLY A 289 21.33 17.90 -3.35
C GLY A 289 22.48 16.93 -3.06
N ARG A 290 22.71 16.57 -1.79
CA ARG A 290 23.71 15.56 -1.42
C ARG A 290 23.20 14.15 -1.66
N ASP A 291 24.12 13.21 -1.78
CA ASP A 291 23.79 11.79 -1.89
C ASP A 291 23.72 11.18 -0.49
N ILE A 292 22.52 10.79 -0.07
CA ILE A 292 22.25 10.29 1.28
C ILE A 292 21.84 8.83 1.21
N CYS A 293 22.47 8.01 2.06
CA CYS A 293 22.00 6.65 2.31
C CYS A 293 21.37 6.56 3.69
N TYR A 294 20.17 6.00 3.75
CA TYR A 294 19.50 5.56 4.98
C TYR A 294 19.81 4.08 5.14
N GLY A 295 20.65 3.71 6.10
CA GLY A 295 21.03 2.33 6.41
C GLY A 295 20.23 1.76 7.57
N TYR A 296 19.89 0.48 7.44
CA TYR A 296 19.11 -0.30 8.40
C TYR A 296 20.04 -1.41 8.91
N ASN A 297 20.51 -1.26 10.14
CA ASN A 297 21.78 -1.85 10.57
C ASN A 297 21.64 -2.78 11.78
N GLU A 298 20.55 -3.57 11.83
CA GLU A 298 20.22 -4.52 12.90
C GLU A 298 19.88 -3.87 14.26
N ASP A 299 20.62 -2.85 14.70
CA ASP A 299 20.36 -2.12 15.95
C ASP A 299 19.99 -0.65 15.73
N THR A 300 20.16 -0.14 14.52
CA THR A 300 20.17 1.29 14.24
C THR A 300 19.55 1.65 12.89
N LEU A 301 18.92 2.83 12.88
CA LEU A 301 18.77 3.67 11.70
C LEU A 301 20.00 4.58 11.61
N THR A 302 20.79 4.42 10.54
CA THR A 302 22.01 5.20 10.32
C THR A 302 21.92 5.98 9.04
N ILE A 303 22.08 7.31 9.12
CA ILE A 303 22.01 8.21 7.99
C ILE A 303 23.43 8.62 7.60
N TYR A 304 23.80 8.39 6.34
CA TYR A 304 25.13 8.65 5.80
C TYR A 304 25.10 9.76 4.76
N ASP A 305 26.11 10.63 4.75
CA ASP A 305 26.45 11.44 3.58
C ASP A 305 27.49 10.70 2.74
N VAL A 306 27.06 10.20 1.57
CA VAL A 306 27.88 9.41 0.63
C VAL A 306 28.16 10.15 -0.68
N THR A 307 28.06 11.49 -0.64
CA THR A 307 28.34 12.36 -1.79
C THR A 307 29.74 12.11 -2.35
N ASN A 308 30.73 11.98 -1.46
CA ASN A 308 32.02 11.42 -1.79
C ASN A 308 32.00 9.95 -1.40
N LYS A 309 32.34 9.03 -2.31
CA LYS A 309 32.27 7.57 -2.13
C LYS A 309 33.58 6.92 -1.69
N ALA A 310 34.68 7.68 -1.70
CA ALA A 310 36.01 7.17 -1.39
C ALA A 310 36.23 7.11 0.14
N ASN A 311 36.17 5.89 0.71
CA ASN A 311 36.46 5.57 2.12
C ASN A 311 35.74 6.52 3.10
N VAL A 312 34.42 6.54 3.00
CA VAL A 312 33.54 7.49 3.68
C VAL A 312 33.20 6.99 5.07
N THR A 313 33.32 7.84 6.08
CA THR A 313 32.80 7.56 7.43
C THR A 313 31.86 8.66 7.90
N ASN A 314 31.30 9.44 6.96
CA ASN A 314 30.44 10.58 7.26
C ASN A 314 29.03 10.10 7.60
N ILE A 315 28.89 9.61 8.83
CA ILE A 315 27.60 9.38 9.46
C ILE A 315 27.06 10.74 9.92
N ILE A 316 25.86 11.08 9.46
CA ILE A 316 25.11 12.26 9.91
C ILE A 316 24.47 11.95 11.26
N SER A 317 23.80 10.80 11.38
CA SER A 317 23.19 10.33 12.61
C SER A 317 23.22 8.81 12.69
N ARG A 318 23.32 8.29 13.91
CA ARG A 318 23.25 6.86 14.23
C ARG A 318 22.38 6.69 15.46
N ILE A 319 21.18 6.17 15.29
CA ILE A 319 20.13 6.19 16.32
C ILE A 319 19.44 4.83 16.40
N SER A 320 19.14 4.39 17.61
CA SER A 320 18.38 3.18 17.89
C SER A 320 16.99 3.56 18.42
N TYR A 321 16.18 2.58 18.77
CA TYR A 321 14.84 2.80 19.31
C TYR A 321 14.50 1.76 20.39
N GLU A 322 13.57 2.10 21.26
CA GLU A 322 13.06 1.18 22.26
C GLU A 322 12.44 -0.06 21.58
N GLY A 323 12.89 -1.24 22.01
CA GLY A 323 12.44 -2.50 21.42
C GLY A 323 13.26 -2.99 20.22
N ALA A 324 14.25 -2.22 19.74
CA ALA A 324 15.08 -2.63 18.60
C ALA A 324 15.71 -4.02 18.82
N ALA A 325 15.39 -4.95 17.93
CA ALA A 325 15.86 -6.33 17.94
C ALA A 325 16.69 -6.64 16.69
N TYR A 326 16.16 -6.29 15.51
CA TYR A 326 16.78 -6.45 14.20
C TYR A 326 16.21 -5.45 13.18
N THR A 327 16.66 -4.19 13.25
CA THR A 327 16.35 -3.16 12.24
C THR A 327 16.72 -3.66 10.85
N HIS A 328 15.71 -3.98 10.04
CA HIS A 328 15.88 -4.83 8.87
C HIS A 328 15.81 -4.00 7.57
N GLN A 329 14.72 -3.28 7.33
CA GLN A 329 14.57 -2.41 6.18
C GLN A 329 13.75 -1.15 6.52
N GLY A 330 13.80 -0.19 5.62
CA GLY A 330 12.92 0.96 5.62
C GLY A 330 12.94 1.66 4.27
N TRP A 331 12.11 2.69 4.16
CA TRP A 331 11.96 3.44 2.93
C TRP A 331 11.44 4.86 3.19
N VAL A 332 11.98 5.85 2.48
CA VAL A 332 11.49 7.23 2.52
C VAL A 332 10.10 7.30 1.90
N LEU A 333 9.17 7.97 2.60
CA LEU A 333 7.76 8.06 2.20
C LEU A 333 7.55 8.86 0.90
N ASP A 334 8.34 9.92 0.72
CA ASP A 334 8.35 10.74 -0.49
C ASP A 334 9.79 11.10 -0.86
N THR A 335 10.29 10.57 -1.97
CA THR A 335 11.67 10.82 -2.43
C THR A 335 11.93 12.28 -2.82
N GLN A 336 10.88 13.07 -3.08
CA GLN A 336 11.00 14.47 -3.48
C GLN A 336 10.96 15.45 -2.31
N ASN A 337 10.55 15.00 -1.12
CA ASN A 337 10.40 15.86 0.07
C ASN A 337 11.03 15.27 1.35
N GLN A 338 11.25 13.96 1.42
CA GLN A 338 12.04 13.25 2.43
C GLN A 338 11.87 13.75 3.87
N GLU A 339 10.63 14.04 4.26
CA GLU A 339 10.30 14.46 5.63
C GLU A 339 10.14 13.27 6.58
N PHE A 340 9.68 12.14 6.03
CA PHE A 340 9.37 10.94 6.78
C PHE A 340 9.93 9.70 6.08
N LEU A 341 10.30 8.70 6.87
CA LEU A 341 10.54 7.35 6.41
C LEU A 341 9.78 6.35 7.29
N VAL A 342 9.53 5.16 6.74
CA VAL A 342 9.00 4.02 7.47
C VAL A 342 10.07 2.94 7.61
N LEU A 343 9.98 2.14 8.68
CA LEU A 343 10.99 1.17 9.08
C LEU A 343 10.34 -0.07 9.72
N ASP A 344 10.93 -1.24 9.52
CA ASP A 344 10.55 -2.54 10.08
C ASP A 344 11.67 -3.17 10.95
N ASP A 345 11.30 -4.11 11.83
CA ASP A 345 12.20 -4.81 12.76
C ASP A 345 11.91 -6.32 12.80
N GLU A 346 12.66 -7.09 12.01
CA GLU A 346 12.35 -8.50 11.71
C GLU A 346 12.38 -9.47 12.92
N LEU A 347 12.83 -9.03 14.09
CA LEU A 347 12.90 -9.88 15.28
C LEU A 347 11.98 -9.45 16.42
N ASP A 348 11.34 -8.30 16.36
CA ASP A 348 10.68 -7.74 17.53
C ASP A 348 9.42 -8.56 17.94
N GLU A 349 8.71 -9.14 16.98
CA GLU A 349 7.53 -9.96 17.24
C GLU A 349 7.89 -11.35 17.76
N ARG A 350 9.00 -11.91 17.25
CA ARG A 350 9.46 -13.24 17.65
C ARG A 350 10.18 -13.21 19.00
N ASP A 351 11.03 -12.21 19.23
CA ASP A 351 11.81 -12.08 20.45
C ASP A 351 11.02 -11.40 21.58
N GLY A 352 9.80 -10.91 21.30
CA GLY A 352 8.88 -10.39 22.31
C GLY A 352 9.29 -9.01 22.82
N THR A 353 9.75 -8.13 21.93
CA THR A 353 10.33 -6.83 22.29
C THR A 353 9.53 -5.67 21.73
N GLY A 354 9.52 -4.55 22.48
CA GLY A 354 8.92 -3.31 22.00
C GLY A 354 7.43 -3.45 21.63
N PRO A 355 6.95 -2.59 20.71
CA PRO A 355 5.57 -2.63 20.25
C PRO A 355 5.21 -3.93 19.53
N GLY A 356 6.13 -4.64 18.86
CA GLY A 356 5.85 -5.91 18.18
C GLY A 356 5.71 -7.11 19.12
N GLY A 357 6.07 -6.98 20.40
CA GLY A 357 6.25 -8.12 21.31
C GLY A 357 5.03 -9.01 21.59
N ASP A 358 3.83 -8.62 21.17
CA ASP A 358 2.61 -9.42 21.22
C ASP A 358 2.38 -10.29 19.95
N GLY A 359 3.30 -10.23 18.99
CA GLY A 359 3.31 -11.05 17.78
C GLY A 359 2.72 -10.37 16.54
N TYR A 360 2.44 -9.06 16.60
CA TYR A 360 1.84 -8.31 15.50
C TYR A 360 2.87 -7.36 14.86
N PRO A 361 3.07 -7.44 13.53
CA PRO A 361 4.01 -6.60 12.80
C PRO A 361 3.84 -5.11 13.06
N VAL A 362 4.94 -4.37 13.08
CA VAL A 362 4.96 -2.94 13.38
C VAL A 362 5.70 -2.15 12.31
N THR A 363 5.00 -1.20 11.70
CA THR A 363 5.63 -0.21 10.81
C THR A 363 5.96 1.04 11.60
N PHE A 364 7.24 1.24 11.93
CA PHE A 364 7.71 2.43 12.64
C PHE A 364 7.73 3.66 11.73
N ILE A 365 7.31 4.81 12.23
CA ILE A 365 7.28 6.08 11.50
C ILE A 365 8.34 7.01 12.07
N TRP A 366 9.25 7.46 11.20
CA TRP A 366 10.36 8.33 11.54
C TRP A 366 10.25 9.69 10.86
N ASP A 367 10.29 10.75 11.65
CA ASP A 367 10.49 12.13 11.19
C ASP A 367 11.99 12.38 10.98
N ILE A 368 12.36 12.64 9.74
CA ILE A 368 13.73 12.86 9.28
C ILE A 368 13.94 14.29 8.75
N ARG A 369 13.10 15.25 9.18
CA ARG A 369 13.23 16.65 8.76
C ARG A 369 14.51 17.32 9.27
N ASP A 370 15.08 16.81 10.34
CA ASP A 370 16.44 17.09 10.82
C ASP A 370 17.26 15.80 10.72
N LEU A 371 18.12 15.69 9.70
CA LEU A 371 18.88 14.46 9.45
C LEU A 371 19.89 14.15 10.56
N GLU A 372 20.29 15.13 11.37
CA GLU A 372 21.20 14.91 12.52
C GLU A 372 20.45 14.40 13.76
N LYS A 373 19.12 14.55 13.79
CA LYS A 373 18.26 14.19 14.93
C LYS A 373 16.92 13.62 14.47
N PRO A 374 16.92 12.53 13.68
CA PRO A 374 15.68 11.85 13.33
C PRO A 374 14.97 11.37 14.59
N LYS A 375 13.63 11.40 14.55
CA LYS A 375 12.78 11.07 15.70
C LYS A 375 11.77 10.03 15.30
N GLN A 376 11.51 9.07 16.18
CA GLN A 376 10.44 8.13 15.94
C GLN A 376 9.14 8.74 16.49
N THR A 377 8.22 9.12 15.59
CA THR A 377 7.02 9.88 15.95
C THR A 377 5.78 9.03 16.14
N GLY A 378 5.81 7.78 15.65
CA GLY A 378 4.65 6.91 15.66
C GLY A 378 4.96 5.51 15.16
N HIS A 379 3.90 4.71 15.06
CA HIS A 379 3.92 3.41 14.42
C HIS A 379 2.51 3.02 13.96
N PHE A 380 2.43 2.08 13.02
CA PHE A 380 1.21 1.35 12.69
C PHE A 380 1.39 -0.12 13.07
N LYS A 381 0.46 -0.67 13.84
CA LYS A 381 0.45 -2.09 14.20
C LYS A 381 -0.54 -2.84 13.31
N HIS A 382 -0.09 -3.94 12.73
CA HIS A 382 -0.89 -4.76 11.82
C HIS A 382 -1.89 -5.63 12.58
N PRO A 383 -3.04 -5.98 11.97
CA PRO A 383 -4.09 -6.76 12.63
C PRO A 383 -3.86 -8.28 12.60
N THR A 384 -2.85 -8.75 11.86
CA THR A 384 -2.58 -10.18 11.66
C THR A 384 -1.20 -10.52 12.21
N LYS A 385 -1.11 -11.62 12.98
CA LYS A 385 0.17 -12.07 13.51
C LYS A 385 1.10 -12.57 12.41
N SER A 386 2.31 -12.04 12.39
CA SER A 386 3.37 -12.44 11.46
C SER A 386 4.71 -11.86 11.92
N ILE A 387 5.70 -11.91 11.04
CA ILE A 387 6.96 -11.19 11.19
C ILE A 387 7.01 -10.14 10.07
N ASP A 388 7.34 -8.89 10.40
CA ASP A 388 7.63 -7.90 9.37
C ASP A 388 8.94 -8.22 8.60
N HIS A 389 9.05 -7.72 7.38
CA HIS A 389 10.19 -8.01 6.52
C HIS A 389 10.24 -6.92 5.44
N ASN A 390 10.48 -7.28 4.18
CA ASN A 390 10.70 -6.30 3.13
C ASN A 390 9.50 -5.37 2.86
N GLN A 391 9.76 -4.07 2.75
CA GLN A 391 8.87 -3.02 2.32
C GLN A 391 9.48 -2.00 1.34
N TYR A 392 8.61 -1.31 0.60
CA TYR A 392 8.96 -0.15 -0.20
C TYR A 392 7.76 0.78 -0.37
N VAL A 393 8.04 2.05 -0.69
CA VAL A 393 6.98 3.04 -0.92
C VAL A 393 6.85 3.33 -2.42
N LYS A 394 5.61 3.33 -2.88
CA LYS A 394 5.21 3.78 -4.22
C LYS A 394 3.95 4.62 -4.11
N ASP A 395 4.01 5.86 -4.61
CA ASP A 395 2.89 6.81 -4.61
C ASP A 395 2.26 7.01 -3.20
N SER A 396 3.10 7.09 -2.17
CA SER A 396 2.73 7.18 -0.75
C SER A 396 1.97 5.97 -0.17
N TYR A 397 1.87 4.87 -0.92
CA TYR A 397 1.45 3.57 -0.38
C TYR A 397 2.68 2.75 0.00
N ILE A 398 2.61 2.10 1.15
CA ILE A 398 3.69 1.28 1.70
C ILE A 398 3.34 -0.18 1.39
N TYR A 399 4.12 -0.81 0.53
CA TYR A 399 3.94 -2.20 0.14
C TYR A 399 4.89 -3.05 0.98
N GLN A 400 4.35 -4.05 1.66
CA GLN A 400 5.08 -4.84 2.65
C GLN A 400 4.87 -6.33 2.38
N SER A 401 5.94 -7.09 2.54
CA SER A 401 5.94 -8.55 2.53
C SER A 401 6.06 -9.00 3.98
N HIS A 402 4.99 -9.54 4.56
CA HIS A 402 4.98 -9.99 5.95
C HIS A 402 4.84 -11.49 5.96
N TYR A 403 5.93 -12.20 5.70
CA TYR A 403 6.04 -13.67 5.77
C TYR A 403 4.70 -14.40 5.56
N GLY A 404 4.15 -15.06 6.59
CA GLY A 404 2.91 -15.81 6.52
C GLY A 404 1.70 -14.95 6.14
N ALA A 405 1.64 -13.72 6.66
CA ALA A 405 0.54 -12.79 6.39
C ALA A 405 0.51 -12.25 4.94
N GLY A 406 1.52 -12.51 4.12
CA GLY A 406 1.51 -12.21 2.69
C GLY A 406 1.81 -10.75 2.33
N LEU A 407 1.20 -10.27 1.24
CA LEU A 407 1.34 -8.89 0.78
C LEU A 407 0.41 -7.99 1.57
N ARG A 408 0.95 -6.97 2.26
CA ARG A 408 0.20 -5.90 2.93
C ARG A 408 0.45 -4.56 2.23
N VAL A 409 -0.58 -3.74 2.09
CA VAL A 409 -0.47 -2.41 1.45
C VAL A 409 -1.12 -1.38 2.35
N LEU A 410 -0.32 -0.47 2.92
CA LEU A 410 -0.80 0.61 3.79
C LEU A 410 -0.95 1.91 3.01
N ASP A 411 -1.97 2.70 3.35
CA ASP A 411 -2.08 4.10 2.93
C ASP A 411 -1.29 5.01 3.89
N GLY A 412 -0.10 5.44 3.46
CA GLY A 412 0.78 6.32 4.24
C GLY A 412 0.50 7.82 4.04
N ARG A 413 -0.52 8.22 3.27
CA ARG A 413 -0.74 9.64 2.91
C ARG A 413 -1.06 10.54 4.09
N SER A 414 -1.54 9.99 5.21
CA SER A 414 -1.82 10.77 6.42
C SER A 414 -0.56 11.15 7.20
N ILE A 415 0.54 10.41 7.04
CA ILE A 415 1.75 10.53 7.88
C ILE A 415 2.27 11.97 7.96
N PRO A 416 2.38 12.76 6.85
CA PRO A 416 2.87 14.13 6.95
C PRO A 416 2.00 15.06 7.82
N SER A 417 0.69 14.81 7.88
CA SER A 417 -0.26 15.58 8.70
C SER A 417 -0.52 14.97 10.09
N ASP A 418 -0.32 13.67 10.23
CA ASP A 418 -0.51 12.88 11.44
C ASP A 418 0.63 11.85 11.56
N PRO A 419 1.80 12.26 12.07
CA PRO A 419 2.99 11.42 12.12
C PRO A 419 2.94 10.39 13.25
N THR A 420 1.82 10.29 13.98
CA THR A 420 1.59 9.27 15.01
C THR A 420 1.28 7.90 14.42
N GLY A 421 0.80 7.86 13.17
CA GLY A 421 0.34 6.64 12.50
C GLY A 421 -1.15 6.36 12.66
N ALA A 422 -1.89 7.12 13.48
CA ALA A 422 -3.32 6.87 13.73
C ALA A 422 -4.19 6.98 12.47
N GLY A 423 -3.80 7.83 11.50
CA GLY A 423 -4.47 7.96 10.21
C GLY A 423 -4.12 6.90 9.15
N VAL A 424 -3.09 6.08 9.40
CA VAL A 424 -2.64 5.01 8.48
C VAL A 424 -3.64 3.86 8.56
N TYR A 425 -3.97 3.28 7.41
CA TYR A 425 -4.84 2.11 7.34
C TYR A 425 -4.36 1.13 6.29
N GLU A 426 -4.72 -0.14 6.47
CA GLU A 426 -4.44 -1.21 5.51
C GLU A 426 -5.42 -1.11 4.33
N ALA A 427 -4.92 -0.63 3.19
CA ALA A 427 -5.69 -0.35 1.98
C ALA A 427 -6.05 -1.60 1.19
N ALA A 428 -5.14 -2.57 1.18
CA ALA A 428 -5.32 -3.86 0.54
C ALA A 428 -4.36 -4.88 1.13
N TRP A 429 -4.70 -6.15 0.99
CA TRP A 429 -3.82 -7.26 1.33
C TRP A 429 -4.22 -8.53 0.59
N PHE A 430 -3.25 -9.42 0.41
CA PHE A 430 -3.45 -10.74 -0.16
C PHE A 430 -2.62 -11.75 0.63
N ASP A 431 -3.32 -12.59 1.39
CA ASP A 431 -2.72 -13.64 2.20
C ASP A 431 -2.35 -14.82 1.29
N ILE A 432 -1.09 -15.25 1.32
CA ILE A 432 -0.61 -16.34 0.48
C ILE A 432 -0.38 -17.65 1.25
N TYR A 433 -0.67 -17.66 2.56
CA TYR A 433 -0.34 -18.78 3.47
C TYR A 433 -1.56 -19.27 4.25
N PRO A 434 -2.58 -19.86 3.59
CA PRO A 434 -3.80 -20.33 4.25
C PRO A 434 -3.61 -21.41 5.33
N GLU A 435 -2.42 -22.01 5.48
CA GLU A 435 -2.15 -23.01 6.51
C GLU A 435 -2.28 -22.47 7.94
N ASP A 436 -2.07 -21.17 8.15
CA ASP A 436 -2.09 -20.55 9.49
C ASP A 436 -3.34 -19.70 9.75
N ASP A 437 -4.24 -19.60 8.77
CA ASP A 437 -5.43 -18.74 8.79
C ASP A 437 -6.39 -18.99 9.95
N ASN A 438 -6.38 -20.20 10.50
CA ASN A 438 -7.24 -20.64 11.60
C ASN A 438 -6.59 -20.47 12.99
N LEU A 439 -5.33 -20.01 13.04
CA LEU A 439 -4.63 -19.75 14.29
C LEU A 439 -5.12 -18.43 14.92
N SER A 440 -4.90 -18.31 16.22
CA SER A 440 -5.25 -17.08 16.93
C SER A 440 -4.42 -15.90 16.43
N GLY A 441 -5.09 -14.77 16.18
CA GLY A 441 -4.47 -13.59 15.55
C GLY A 441 -4.35 -13.71 14.02
N GLY A 442 -4.94 -14.75 13.42
CA GLY A 442 -5.08 -14.90 11.97
C GLY A 442 -3.81 -15.27 11.22
N GLY A 443 -2.73 -15.62 11.92
CA GLY A 443 -1.45 -16.01 11.32
C GLY A 443 -0.44 -16.50 12.35
N THR A 444 0.76 -16.86 11.89
CA THR A 444 1.85 -17.34 12.74
C THR A 444 3.09 -16.45 12.68
N VAL A 445 3.78 -16.30 13.83
CA VAL A 445 5.08 -15.62 13.92
C VAL A 445 6.17 -16.60 13.49
N ALA A 446 6.33 -16.80 12.18
CA ALA A 446 7.33 -17.70 11.61
C ALA A 446 7.83 -17.23 10.23
N PHE A 447 9.01 -17.71 9.85
CA PHE A 447 9.67 -17.39 8.57
C PHE A 447 9.15 -18.25 7.41
N VAL A 448 7.86 -18.12 7.09
CA VAL A 448 7.15 -18.85 6.01
C VAL A 448 6.49 -17.85 5.05
N GLY A 449 6.03 -18.26 3.88
CA GLY A 449 5.24 -17.38 3.01
C GLY A 449 6.09 -16.37 2.24
N THR A 450 5.72 -15.09 2.24
CA THR A 450 6.26 -14.09 1.31
C THR A 450 7.65 -13.62 1.71
N TRP A 451 8.62 -13.71 0.80
CA TRP A 451 9.94 -13.07 0.96
C TRP A 451 9.97 -11.66 0.39
N SER A 452 9.41 -11.48 -0.81
CA SER A 452 9.45 -10.20 -1.54
C SER A 452 8.20 -9.98 -2.39
N SER A 453 7.95 -8.70 -2.69
CA SER A 453 6.95 -8.28 -3.66
C SER A 453 7.47 -7.13 -4.54
N TYR A 454 6.82 -6.89 -5.68
CA TYR A 454 7.19 -5.82 -6.61
C TYR A 454 5.96 -5.24 -7.33
N ALA A 455 5.68 -3.96 -7.10
CA ALA A 455 4.49 -3.25 -7.58
C ALA A 455 4.77 -2.10 -8.58
N PHE A 456 6.01 -1.96 -9.06
CA PHE A 456 6.39 -0.86 -9.99
C PHE A 456 6.06 -1.12 -11.46
N PHE A 457 5.36 -2.22 -11.78
CA PHE A 457 4.84 -2.48 -13.12
C PHE A 457 3.81 -1.41 -13.55
N LYS A 458 3.88 -0.98 -14.81
CA LYS A 458 2.99 0.06 -15.36
C LYS A 458 1.54 -0.43 -15.49
N SER A 459 1.35 -1.74 -15.62
CA SER A 459 0.04 -2.39 -15.64
C SER A 459 -0.70 -2.33 -14.30
N GLY A 460 0.01 -2.03 -13.20
CA GLY A 460 -0.49 -2.12 -11.84
C GLY A 460 -0.53 -3.54 -11.28
N TYR A 461 -0.01 -4.54 -12.00
CA TYR A 461 0.20 -5.87 -11.43
C TYR A 461 1.28 -5.82 -10.33
N ILE A 462 1.09 -6.66 -9.33
CA ILE A 462 2.02 -6.85 -8.24
C ILE A 462 2.49 -8.29 -8.30
N PHE A 463 3.80 -8.46 -8.37
CA PHE A 463 4.45 -9.76 -8.28
C PHE A 463 4.79 -10.06 -6.81
N ILE A 464 4.59 -11.30 -6.37
CA ILE A 464 4.89 -11.76 -5.02
C ILE A 464 5.69 -13.06 -5.14
N ASN A 465 6.85 -13.14 -4.51
CA ASN A 465 7.66 -14.36 -4.44
C ASN A 465 7.64 -14.92 -3.02
N THR A 466 7.32 -16.20 -2.90
CA THR A 466 7.24 -16.89 -1.61
C THR A 466 8.43 -17.82 -1.40
N ILE A 467 8.68 -18.17 -0.15
CA ILE A 467 9.76 -19.09 0.23
C ILE A 467 9.42 -20.48 -0.30
N GLU A 468 8.29 -21.06 0.07
CA GLU A 468 7.99 -22.47 -0.23
C GLU A 468 7.18 -22.71 -1.52
N ARG A 469 6.16 -21.90 -1.81
CA ARG A 469 5.19 -22.21 -2.88
C ARG A 469 5.67 -21.90 -4.30
N GLY A 470 6.05 -20.65 -4.55
CA GLY A 470 6.28 -20.15 -5.90
C GLY A 470 6.04 -18.66 -5.99
N ALA A 471 5.46 -18.23 -7.11
CA ALA A 471 5.20 -16.82 -7.35
C ALA A 471 3.73 -16.55 -7.71
N PHE A 472 3.20 -15.48 -7.12
CA PHE A 472 1.85 -14.98 -7.38
C PHE A 472 1.92 -13.67 -8.17
N VAL A 473 0.91 -13.46 -9.02
CA VAL A 473 0.58 -12.17 -9.61
C VAL A 473 -0.78 -11.77 -9.10
N VAL A 474 -0.83 -10.63 -8.42
CA VAL A 474 -2.07 -10.04 -7.91
C VAL A 474 -2.28 -8.65 -8.50
N LYS A 475 -3.48 -8.11 -8.36
CA LYS A 475 -3.75 -6.71 -8.70
C LYS A 475 -4.74 -6.12 -7.72
N LEU A 476 -4.45 -4.91 -7.24
CA LEU A 476 -5.34 -4.21 -6.33
C LEU A 476 -6.59 -3.75 -7.08
N ALA A 477 -7.74 -3.89 -6.41
CA ALA A 477 -9.01 -3.35 -6.86
C ALA A 477 -8.98 -1.80 -6.74
N GLU A 478 -9.75 -1.09 -7.57
CA GLU A 478 -9.80 0.38 -7.54
C GLU A 478 -10.20 0.93 -6.16
N GLN A 479 -10.98 0.16 -5.40
CA GLN A 479 -11.43 0.49 -4.04
C GLN A 479 -10.28 0.59 -3.04
N ALA A 480 -9.14 -0.10 -3.26
CA ALA A 480 -7.97 -0.03 -2.38
C ALA A 480 -7.49 1.42 -2.17
N PHE A 481 -7.67 2.28 -3.17
CA PHE A 481 -7.20 3.66 -3.14
C PHE A 481 -8.19 4.65 -2.50
N GLN A 482 -9.35 4.16 -2.00
CA GLN A 482 -10.43 4.97 -1.44
C GLN A 482 -10.58 4.75 0.08
N LYS A 483 -10.51 5.83 0.88
CA LYS A 483 -10.65 5.78 2.35
C LYS A 483 -12.12 5.55 2.79
N PRO A 484 -12.42 4.71 3.81
CA PRO A 484 -13.74 4.63 4.44
C PRO A 484 -14.10 5.95 5.14
N LYS A 485 -15.38 6.33 5.15
CA LYS A 485 -15.81 7.65 5.65
C LYS A 485 -17.08 7.55 6.49
N CYS A 486 -17.10 8.21 7.64
CA CYS A 486 -18.30 8.45 8.45
C CYS A 486 -19.11 9.59 7.83
N PHE A 487 -20.41 9.37 7.62
CA PHE A 487 -21.27 10.30 6.89
C PHE A 487 -22.65 10.40 7.52
N ASN A 488 -23.40 11.42 7.12
CA ASN A 488 -24.80 11.65 7.51
C ASN A 488 -25.82 11.14 6.48
N ARG A 489 -25.37 10.48 5.40
CA ARG A 489 -26.21 10.02 4.29
C ARG A 489 -25.75 8.64 3.87
N ASN A 490 -26.69 7.75 3.53
CA ASN A 490 -26.41 6.39 3.07
C ASN A 490 -27.22 6.01 1.83
N PHE A 491 -27.55 7.00 0.98
CA PHE A 491 -28.22 6.75 -0.28
C PHE A 491 -27.43 5.76 -1.14
N THR A 492 -28.13 4.95 -1.92
CA THR A 492 -27.57 3.92 -2.79
C THR A 492 -26.44 4.45 -3.68
N GLY A 493 -25.28 3.78 -3.65
CA GLY A 493 -24.09 4.16 -4.42
C GLY A 493 -23.47 5.52 -4.05
N ARG A 494 -23.86 6.12 -2.91
CA ARG A 494 -23.39 7.46 -2.52
C ARG A 494 -21.91 7.51 -2.17
N HIS A 495 -21.40 6.46 -1.51
CA HIS A 495 -20.05 6.46 -0.96
C HIS A 495 -19.01 5.95 -1.96
N ASP A 496 -19.41 5.04 -2.84
CA ASP A 496 -18.53 4.24 -3.68
C ASP A 496 -19.03 4.10 -5.13
N GLY A 497 -20.17 4.71 -5.48
CA GLY A 497 -20.80 4.53 -6.79
C GLY A 497 -21.44 3.16 -7.01
N HIS A 498 -21.42 2.26 -6.01
CA HIS A 498 -21.87 0.89 -6.16
C HIS A 498 -23.27 0.68 -5.55
N PRO A 499 -24.29 0.32 -6.37
CA PRO A 499 -25.67 0.23 -5.87
C PRO A 499 -25.94 -0.90 -4.85
N ALA A 500 -25.13 -1.96 -4.84
CA ALA A 500 -25.33 -3.08 -3.91
C ALA A 500 -24.77 -2.82 -2.49
N THR A 501 -24.08 -1.70 -2.28
CA THR A 501 -23.46 -1.39 -1.00
C THR A 501 -24.51 -0.96 0.01
N HIS A 502 -24.58 -1.68 1.13
CA HIS A 502 -25.44 -1.34 2.25
C HIS A 502 -24.65 -0.47 3.22
N SER A 503 -24.92 0.83 3.22
CA SER A 503 -24.29 1.77 4.14
C SER A 503 -25.20 2.02 5.34
N PHE A 504 -24.68 1.86 6.55
CA PHE A 504 -25.35 2.23 7.79
C PHE A 504 -24.68 3.47 8.37
N VAL A 505 -25.50 4.43 8.81
CA VAL A 505 -25.02 5.64 9.49
C VAL A 505 -25.28 5.46 10.97
N THR A 506 -24.26 5.67 11.77
CA THR A 506 -24.33 5.61 13.23
C THR A 506 -23.37 6.64 13.83
N SER A 507 -23.36 6.77 15.15
CA SER A 507 -22.43 7.66 15.83
C SER A 507 -20.99 7.13 15.75
N PRO A 508 -19.97 7.99 15.83
CA PRO A 508 -18.57 7.56 15.69
C PRO A 508 -18.17 6.51 16.73
N GLU A 509 -18.67 6.60 17.95
CA GLU A 509 -18.44 5.61 19.01
C GLU A 509 -19.03 4.24 18.68
N ILE A 510 -20.23 4.18 18.13
CA ILE A 510 -20.84 2.90 17.70
C ILE A 510 -20.12 2.35 16.46
N ALA A 511 -19.75 3.21 15.51
CA ALA A 511 -18.96 2.82 14.35
C ALA A 511 -17.61 2.21 14.79
N THR A 512 -16.98 2.80 15.80
CA THR A 512 -15.73 2.30 16.40
C THR A 512 -15.93 0.95 17.08
N ALA A 513 -17.02 0.80 17.84
CA ALA A 513 -17.33 -0.47 18.51
C ALA A 513 -17.52 -1.63 17.51
N PHE A 514 -18.15 -1.38 16.37
CA PHE A 514 -18.30 -2.38 15.31
C PHE A 514 -16.97 -2.78 14.64
N VAL A 515 -15.93 -1.94 14.68
CA VAL A 515 -14.61 -2.32 14.17
C VAL A 515 -13.97 -3.44 14.98
N TYR A 516 -14.28 -3.55 16.28
CA TYR A 516 -13.71 -4.58 17.15
C TYR A 516 -14.29 -5.98 16.92
N ASP A 517 -15.53 -6.08 16.44
CA ASP A 517 -16.20 -7.37 16.21
C ASP A 517 -16.33 -7.70 14.72
N GLY A 518 -16.56 -6.70 13.86
CA GLY A 518 -16.72 -6.87 12.42
C GLY A 518 -18.10 -7.37 11.99
N ASP A 519 -19.00 -7.73 12.92
CA ASP A 519 -20.39 -8.11 12.63
C ASP A 519 -21.38 -7.00 13.01
N LEU A 520 -22.34 -6.71 12.13
CA LEU A 520 -23.45 -5.79 12.41
C LEU A 520 -24.47 -6.34 13.41
N SER A 521 -24.40 -7.64 13.74
CA SER A 521 -25.22 -8.24 14.80
C SER A 521 -24.73 -7.94 16.22
N PHE A 522 -23.47 -7.50 16.35
CA PHE A 522 -22.86 -7.15 17.63
C PHE A 522 -23.56 -5.97 18.29
N ASN A 523 -23.98 -6.15 19.54
CA ASN A 523 -24.52 -5.07 20.35
C ASN A 523 -23.50 -4.61 21.40
N PRO A 524 -22.83 -3.46 21.23
CA PRO A 524 -21.80 -2.99 22.16
C PRO A 524 -22.32 -2.71 23.57
N MET A 525 -23.64 -2.63 23.77
CA MET A 525 -24.25 -2.44 25.09
C MET A 525 -24.39 -3.74 25.89
N THR A 526 -24.47 -4.90 25.21
CA THR A 526 -24.81 -6.19 25.84
C THR A 526 -23.81 -7.29 25.56
N ASP A 527 -23.05 -7.18 24.48
CA ASP A 527 -22.21 -8.27 24.00
C ASP A 527 -20.78 -8.02 24.45
N ALA A 528 -20.05 -9.11 24.62
CA ALA A 528 -18.65 -9.05 24.97
C ALA A 528 -17.81 -9.26 23.72
N VAL A 529 -16.76 -8.46 23.56
CA VAL A 529 -15.72 -8.71 22.57
C VAL A 529 -14.78 -9.76 23.16
N LEU A 530 -14.62 -10.86 22.46
CA LEU A 530 -13.70 -11.93 22.85
C LEU A 530 -12.29 -11.57 22.36
N PHE A 531 -11.31 -11.70 23.23
CA PHE A 531 -9.89 -11.49 22.90
C PHE A 531 -9.02 -12.44 23.71
N LEU A 532 -7.75 -12.61 23.33
CA LEU A 532 -6.79 -13.33 24.16
C LEU A 532 -5.94 -12.32 24.91
N GLU A 533 -5.79 -12.51 26.22
CA GLU A 533 -4.77 -11.79 27.00
C GLU A 533 -3.35 -12.20 26.54
N GLU A 534 -2.33 -11.41 26.85
CA GLU A 534 -0.92 -11.71 26.55
C GLU A 534 -0.48 -13.10 27.02
N SER A 535 -1.14 -13.64 28.06
CA SER A 535 -0.93 -14.99 28.58
C SER A 535 -1.47 -16.12 27.67
N GLY A 536 -2.16 -15.80 26.58
CA GLY A 536 -2.89 -16.74 25.73
C GLY A 536 -4.25 -17.18 26.30
N THR A 537 -4.67 -16.61 27.44
CA THR A 537 -5.95 -16.95 28.08
C THR A 537 -7.11 -16.27 27.34
N PRO A 538 -8.14 -17.01 26.92
CA PRO A 538 -9.37 -16.42 26.41
C PRO A 538 -10.01 -15.52 27.45
N SER A 539 -10.16 -14.25 27.09
CA SER A 539 -10.75 -13.22 27.90
C SER A 539 -11.84 -12.50 27.11
N GLN A 540 -12.58 -11.66 27.81
CA GLN A 540 -13.67 -10.92 27.22
C GLN A 540 -13.72 -9.53 27.82
N PHE A 541 -13.95 -8.51 27.00
CA PHE A 541 -14.25 -7.18 27.49
C PHE A 541 -15.60 -6.73 26.97
N ARG A 542 -16.25 -5.85 27.72
CA ARG A 542 -17.52 -5.23 27.34
C ARG A 542 -17.29 -3.75 27.25
N PHE A 543 -17.86 -3.11 26.25
CA PHE A 543 -17.83 -1.66 26.20
C PHE A 543 -18.61 -1.10 27.38
N THR A 544 -18.02 -0.09 28.02
CA THR A 544 -18.74 0.79 28.92
C THR A 544 -19.08 2.07 28.16
N PRO A 545 -20.23 2.70 28.41
CA PRO A 545 -20.54 4.01 27.83
C PRO A 545 -19.38 4.99 28.05
N LEU A 546 -18.89 5.57 26.96
CA LEU A 546 -17.74 6.48 27.00
C LEU A 546 -18.10 7.76 27.75
N LEU A 547 -17.23 8.16 28.68
CA LEU A 547 -17.20 9.50 29.24
C LEU A 547 -16.12 10.28 28.51
N ALA A 548 -16.51 11.11 27.55
CA ALA A 548 -15.62 12.00 26.84
C ALA A 548 -15.73 13.43 27.40
N ASN A 549 -14.61 14.16 27.40
CA ASN A 549 -14.66 15.60 27.60
C ASN A 549 -15.31 16.23 26.37
N GLU A 550 -16.41 16.96 26.57
CA GLU A 550 -17.13 17.63 25.48
C GLU A 550 -16.23 18.63 24.73
N PHE A 551 -15.32 19.27 25.46
CA PHE A 551 -14.34 20.21 24.93
C PHE A 551 -12.97 20.02 25.59
N PRO A 552 -11.86 20.32 24.88
CA PRO A 552 -10.57 20.49 25.53
C PRO A 552 -10.57 21.76 26.38
N GLU A 553 -9.70 21.83 27.40
CA GLU A 553 -9.54 23.06 28.20
C GLU A 553 -9.11 24.26 27.33
N THR A 554 -8.35 24.00 26.26
CA THR A 554 -7.99 24.96 25.22
C THR A 554 -7.90 24.29 23.85
N PHE A 555 -8.35 24.97 22.79
CA PHE A 555 -8.22 24.50 21.42
C PHE A 555 -6.84 24.85 20.83
N VAL A 556 -6.25 23.91 20.08
CA VAL A 556 -5.02 24.15 19.31
C VAL A 556 -5.42 24.56 17.89
N ALA A 557 -4.96 25.72 17.42
CA ALA A 557 -5.38 26.31 16.14
C ALA A 557 -4.83 25.59 14.89
N GLY A 558 -3.84 24.71 15.03
CA GLY A 558 -3.21 24.00 13.92
C GLY A 558 -2.36 24.92 13.02
N SER A 559 -2.11 24.46 11.79
CA SER A 559 -1.41 25.25 10.77
C SER A 559 -2.32 26.34 10.17
N ASP A 560 -1.73 27.50 9.88
CA ASP A 560 -2.47 28.62 9.29
C ASP A 560 -2.85 28.29 7.83
N SER A 561 -4.12 27.92 7.66
CA SER A 561 -4.74 27.54 6.38
C SER A 561 -5.73 28.60 5.88
N TYR A 562 -5.90 29.70 6.63
CA TYR A 562 -6.85 30.74 6.29
C TYR A 562 -6.15 31.88 5.55
N GLN A 563 -6.56 32.11 4.30
CA GLN A 563 -6.15 33.29 3.55
C GLN A 563 -7.22 34.37 3.71
N ALA A 564 -6.91 35.41 4.48
CA ALA A 564 -7.79 36.57 4.61
C ALA A 564 -7.92 37.31 3.26
N PRO A 565 -9.12 37.83 2.92
CA PRO A 565 -9.25 38.72 1.78
C PRO A 565 -8.45 40.00 2.02
N VAL A 566 -7.81 40.52 0.97
CA VAL A 566 -7.13 41.82 1.04
C VAL A 566 -8.18 42.92 1.05
N LEU A 567 -8.42 43.54 2.22
CA LEU A 567 -9.46 44.56 2.43
C LEU A 567 -9.00 45.99 2.06
N ASN A 568 -7.97 46.13 1.23
CA ASN A 568 -7.48 47.45 0.83
C ASN A 568 -8.35 48.00 -0.32
N PRO A 569 -9.01 49.17 -0.17
CA PRO A 569 -9.86 49.75 -1.22
C PRO A 569 -9.13 50.11 -2.52
N THR A 570 -7.80 50.07 -2.55
CA THR A 570 -6.99 50.24 -3.78
C THR A 570 -6.46 48.93 -4.37
N PHE A 571 -6.78 47.78 -3.78
CA PHE A 571 -6.36 46.47 -4.30
C PHE A 571 -7.30 46.02 -5.42
N GLU A 572 -6.83 46.07 -6.66
CA GLU A 572 -7.51 45.45 -7.80
C GLU A 572 -7.11 43.97 -7.88
N CYS A 573 -8.06 43.08 -7.65
CA CYS A 573 -7.92 41.64 -7.88
C CYS A 573 -8.71 41.27 -9.14
N GLU A 574 -8.01 40.87 -10.20
CA GLU A 574 -8.65 40.39 -11.42
C GLU A 574 -8.82 38.86 -11.35
N VAL A 575 -10.07 38.38 -11.46
CA VAL A 575 -10.37 36.95 -11.58
C VAL A 575 -10.55 36.62 -13.05
N ILE A 576 -9.51 36.05 -13.66
CA ILE A 576 -9.51 35.67 -15.08
C ILE A 576 -10.05 34.24 -15.22
N ILE A 577 -11.11 34.06 -16.01
CA ILE A 577 -11.61 32.75 -16.41
C ILE A 577 -11.23 32.54 -17.88
N ASP A 578 -10.35 31.58 -18.13
CA ASP A 578 -9.92 31.21 -19.48
C ASP A 578 -11.10 30.62 -20.29
N GLU A 579 -11.35 31.17 -21.49
CA GLU A 579 -12.39 30.70 -22.41
C GLU A 579 -12.15 29.26 -22.90
N GLY A 580 -10.89 28.80 -22.89
CA GLY A 580 -10.50 27.43 -23.22
C GLY A 580 -10.59 26.45 -22.05
N SER A 581 -10.90 26.91 -20.84
CA SER A 581 -10.88 26.08 -19.63
C SER A 581 -11.88 24.92 -19.70
N ASP A 582 -11.45 23.75 -19.24
CA ASP A 582 -12.28 22.56 -19.02
C ASP A 582 -12.81 22.45 -17.56
N THR A 583 -12.41 23.37 -16.68
CA THR A 583 -12.73 23.37 -15.25
C THR A 583 -13.65 24.51 -14.83
N LEU A 584 -13.51 25.71 -15.40
CA LEU A 584 -14.32 26.90 -15.08
C LEU A 584 -14.89 27.54 -16.36
N GLN A 585 -16.09 28.12 -16.27
CA GLN A 585 -16.74 28.82 -17.39
C GLN A 585 -17.59 29.97 -16.86
N LEU A 586 -17.59 31.10 -17.57
CA LEU A 586 -18.53 32.19 -17.30
C LEU A 586 -19.97 31.75 -17.58
N LEU A 587 -20.87 32.02 -16.64
CA LEU A 587 -22.31 31.85 -16.85
C LEU A 587 -22.84 33.00 -17.69
N THR A 588 -23.35 32.69 -18.89
CA THR A 588 -24.07 33.66 -19.72
C THR A 588 -25.58 33.60 -19.40
N PRO A 589 -26.31 34.73 -19.46
CA PRO A 589 -27.77 34.71 -19.47
C PRO A 589 -28.26 33.71 -20.53
N PHE A 590 -29.24 32.88 -20.19
CA PHE A 590 -29.48 31.59 -20.84
C PHE A 590 -29.64 31.63 -22.38
N GLU A 591 -28.53 31.38 -23.07
CA GLU A 591 -28.35 30.81 -24.42
C GLU A 591 -27.06 29.94 -24.41
N PRO A 592 -26.91 28.90 -25.26
CA PRO A 592 -26.32 27.61 -24.87
C PRO A 592 -24.79 27.46 -24.96
N ARG A 593 -24.18 26.82 -23.94
CA ARG A 593 -23.02 25.86 -23.95
C ARG A 593 -22.64 25.55 -22.47
N ARG A 594 -22.54 24.31 -21.92
CA ARG A 594 -21.79 23.08 -22.26
C ARG A 594 -22.46 21.81 -21.64
N ASN A 595 -21.90 20.63 -21.88
CA ASN A 595 -22.45 19.30 -21.60
C ASN A 595 -22.36 18.84 -20.13
N GLY A 596 -23.43 19.03 -19.35
CA GLY A 596 -23.66 18.23 -18.13
C GLY A 596 -24.11 16.81 -18.50
N HIS A 597 -23.43 15.78 -18.00
CA HIS A 597 -23.79 14.36 -18.18
C HIS A 597 -24.45 13.78 -16.92
N ASN A 598 -24.76 14.63 -15.91
CA ASN A 598 -25.12 14.20 -14.56
C ASN A 598 -26.62 14.31 -14.26
N MET A 599 -27.45 14.59 -15.27
CA MET A 599 -28.90 14.72 -15.11
C MET A 599 -29.56 13.36 -14.86
N LEU A 600 -30.15 13.20 -13.66
CA LEU A 600 -31.00 12.07 -13.26
C LEU A 600 -30.35 10.68 -13.38
N LEU A 601 -29.02 10.58 -13.25
CA LEU A 601 -28.30 9.30 -13.39
C LEU A 601 -28.69 8.21 -12.37
N GLY A 602 -29.25 8.60 -11.22
CA GLY A 602 -29.76 7.67 -10.19
C GLY A 602 -31.28 7.47 -10.20
N ALA A 603 -32.01 8.07 -11.16
CA ALA A 603 -33.46 8.00 -11.19
C ALA A 603 -33.93 6.68 -11.82
N THR A 604 -34.97 6.08 -11.25
CA THR A 604 -35.73 5.01 -11.90
C THR A 604 -36.84 5.63 -12.76
N ASN A 605 -37.19 4.96 -13.86
CA ASN A 605 -38.16 5.48 -14.82
C ASN A 605 -39.28 4.47 -15.04
N SER A 606 -40.48 4.76 -14.54
CA SER A 606 -41.66 3.88 -14.60
C SER A 606 -42.15 3.57 -16.02
N PHE A 607 -41.75 4.37 -17.02
CA PHE A 607 -42.07 4.13 -18.44
C PHE A 607 -41.19 3.06 -19.09
N LEU A 608 -40.15 2.58 -18.39
CA LEU A 608 -39.30 1.49 -18.87
C LEU A 608 -39.72 0.14 -18.25
N PRO A 609 -39.72 -0.96 -19.04
CA PRO A 609 -39.88 -2.29 -18.47
C PRO A 609 -38.72 -2.59 -17.53
N GLU A 610 -39.00 -3.25 -16.40
CA GLU A 610 -38.00 -3.61 -15.39
C GLU A 610 -37.21 -2.39 -14.86
N ALA A 611 -37.89 -1.26 -14.66
CA ALA A 611 -37.31 0.02 -14.22
C ALA A 611 -36.45 -0.04 -12.94
N THR A 612 -36.62 -1.08 -12.12
CA THR A 612 -35.86 -1.33 -10.89
C THR A 612 -34.58 -2.14 -11.12
N PHE A 613 -34.38 -2.70 -12.32
CA PHE A 613 -33.17 -3.42 -12.66
C PHE A 613 -32.00 -2.44 -12.84
N LEU A 614 -30.84 -2.75 -12.25
CA LEU A 614 -29.68 -1.85 -12.18
C LEU A 614 -29.24 -1.29 -13.54
N LYS A 615 -29.43 -2.06 -14.63
CA LYS A 615 -29.06 -1.62 -16.00
C LYS A 615 -29.97 -0.53 -16.58
N MET A 616 -31.14 -0.28 -15.97
CA MET A 616 -32.16 0.67 -16.42
C MET A 616 -32.18 1.97 -15.62
N VAL A 617 -31.48 2.04 -14.49
CA VAL A 617 -31.34 3.26 -13.69
C VAL A 617 -30.65 4.36 -14.52
N GLY A 618 -31.16 5.59 -14.43
CA GLY A 618 -30.63 6.75 -15.14
C GLY A 618 -30.93 6.79 -16.63
N LYS A 619 -31.88 5.98 -17.12
CA LYS A 619 -32.24 5.89 -18.53
C LYS A 619 -33.69 6.30 -18.82
N ALA A 620 -33.91 6.72 -20.06
CA ALA A 620 -35.23 7.01 -20.60
C ALA A 620 -35.32 6.50 -22.04
N ARG A 621 -36.54 6.23 -22.49
CA ARG A 621 -36.81 6.00 -23.91
C ARG A 621 -36.86 7.37 -24.59
N ASP A 622 -35.94 7.63 -25.50
CA ASP A 622 -35.87 8.86 -26.28
C ASP A 622 -37.04 8.88 -27.28
N PRO A 623 -37.96 9.85 -27.22
CA PRO A 623 -39.11 9.90 -28.11
C PRO A 623 -38.73 10.24 -29.57
N THR A 624 -37.50 10.75 -29.80
CA THR A 624 -37.05 11.13 -31.14
C THR A 624 -36.64 9.94 -32.00
N ASP A 625 -36.19 8.84 -31.40
CA ASP A 625 -35.74 7.63 -32.12
C ASP A 625 -36.20 6.31 -31.48
N GLY A 626 -36.95 6.36 -30.39
CA GLY A 626 -37.50 5.20 -29.69
C GLY A 626 -36.50 4.36 -28.90
N LYS A 627 -35.21 4.74 -28.88
CA LYS A 627 -34.15 3.98 -28.21
C LYS A 627 -34.06 4.34 -26.72
N VAL A 628 -33.64 3.36 -25.92
CA VAL A 628 -33.35 3.57 -24.49
C VAL A 628 -31.93 4.11 -24.36
N LYS A 629 -31.78 5.30 -23.79
CA LYS A 629 -30.51 6.03 -23.63
C LYS A 629 -30.42 6.62 -22.23
N PHE A 630 -29.27 7.19 -21.85
CA PHE A 630 -29.22 7.97 -20.61
C PHE A 630 -30.14 9.20 -20.69
N VAL A 631 -30.74 9.62 -19.58
CA VAL A 631 -31.74 10.71 -19.59
C VAL A 631 -31.17 11.99 -20.19
N HIS A 632 -29.90 12.32 -19.91
CA HIS A 632 -29.24 13.51 -20.47
C HIS A 632 -29.06 13.44 -22.00
N GLU A 633 -28.88 12.23 -22.57
CA GLU A 633 -28.78 12.03 -24.02
C GLU A 633 -30.16 12.22 -24.67
N ALA A 634 -31.20 11.62 -24.09
CA ALA A 634 -32.58 11.78 -24.57
C ALA A 634 -33.04 13.24 -24.51
N ALA A 635 -32.77 13.94 -23.41
CA ALA A 635 -33.08 15.36 -23.27
C ALA A 635 -32.32 16.24 -24.27
N ARG A 636 -31.07 15.89 -24.59
CA ARG A 636 -30.30 16.57 -25.63
C ARG A 636 -30.86 16.34 -27.02
N SER A 637 -31.30 15.12 -27.35
CA SER A 637 -32.01 14.84 -28.60
C SER A 637 -33.27 15.70 -28.72
N MET A 638 -34.09 15.74 -27.65
CA MET A 638 -35.31 16.55 -27.60
C MET A 638 -35.01 18.04 -27.75
N LYS A 639 -34.00 18.57 -27.05
CA LYS A 639 -33.55 19.96 -27.22
C LYS A 639 -33.14 20.28 -28.65
N ASN A 640 -32.33 19.42 -29.27
CA ASN A 640 -31.86 19.63 -30.65
C ASN A 640 -33.00 19.54 -31.67
N ALA A 641 -34.06 18.81 -31.34
CA ALA A 641 -35.30 18.73 -32.11
C ALA A 641 -36.31 19.84 -31.76
N ASN A 642 -35.97 20.79 -30.89
CA ASN A 642 -36.86 21.83 -30.35
C ASN A 642 -38.13 21.26 -29.71
N ILE A 643 -38.02 20.11 -29.03
CA ILE A 643 -39.10 19.48 -28.28
C ILE A 643 -38.93 19.84 -26.80
N GLU A 644 -39.88 20.61 -26.27
CA GLU A 644 -39.98 20.87 -24.84
C GLU A 644 -40.46 19.63 -24.10
N TRP A 645 -39.98 19.46 -22.87
CA TRP A 645 -40.32 18.29 -22.05
C TRP A 645 -40.48 18.66 -20.58
N CYS A 646 -41.15 17.77 -19.84
CA CYS A 646 -41.31 17.88 -18.40
C CYS A 646 -40.91 16.58 -17.69
N ILE A 647 -40.65 16.68 -16.38
CA ILE A 647 -40.45 15.51 -15.51
C ILE A 647 -41.71 15.30 -14.68
N ILE A 648 -42.15 14.04 -14.59
CA ILE A 648 -43.19 13.63 -13.65
C ILE A 648 -42.52 12.90 -12.49
N GLY A 649 -42.60 13.49 -11.29
CA GLY A 649 -41.98 12.98 -10.07
C GLY A 649 -43.00 12.43 -9.09
N ASP A 650 -42.55 11.52 -8.22
CA ASP A 650 -43.37 11.00 -7.12
C ASP A 650 -43.27 11.93 -5.89
N ASN A 651 -43.22 11.39 -4.69
CA ASN A 651 -43.06 12.14 -3.44
C ASN A 651 -41.62 12.64 -3.22
N ASN A 652 -41.51 13.79 -2.55
CA ASN A 652 -40.25 14.39 -2.10
C ASN A 652 -39.20 14.55 -3.21
N TYR A 653 -39.63 14.89 -4.42
CA TYR A 653 -38.74 15.01 -5.57
C TYR A 653 -37.63 16.05 -5.31
N GLY A 654 -36.38 15.65 -5.58
CA GLY A 654 -35.19 16.47 -5.31
C GLY A 654 -34.62 16.34 -3.90
N GLU A 655 -34.94 15.26 -3.19
CA GLU A 655 -34.38 14.97 -1.87
C GLU A 655 -32.84 14.92 -1.86
N GLY A 656 -32.22 15.40 -0.77
CA GLY A 656 -30.81 15.20 -0.50
C GLY A 656 -29.94 16.45 -0.66
N SER A 657 -29.07 16.48 -1.66
CA SER A 657 -28.03 17.52 -1.77
C SER A 657 -28.57 18.85 -2.28
N SER A 658 -28.08 19.96 -1.76
CA SER A 658 -28.46 21.34 -2.15
C SER A 658 -27.95 21.78 -3.54
N ARG A 659 -27.50 20.83 -4.38
CA ARG A 659 -26.84 21.12 -5.66
C ARG A 659 -27.80 21.83 -6.61
N GLU A 660 -27.54 23.09 -6.93
CA GLU A 660 -28.35 23.86 -7.88
C GLU A 660 -28.26 23.34 -9.32
N HIS A 661 -27.19 22.60 -9.65
CA HIS A 661 -27.00 21.91 -10.91
C HIS A 661 -28.19 21.00 -11.29
N ALA A 662 -28.85 20.40 -10.29
CA ALA A 662 -30.05 19.58 -10.51
C ALA A 662 -31.24 20.37 -11.09
N ALA A 663 -31.24 21.70 -11.01
CA ALA A 663 -32.20 22.59 -11.66
C ALA A 663 -31.63 23.22 -12.95
N LEU A 664 -30.34 23.57 -12.95
CA LEU A 664 -29.67 24.14 -14.13
C LEU A 664 -29.63 23.17 -15.31
N GLU A 665 -29.32 21.89 -15.09
CA GLU A 665 -29.16 20.90 -16.16
C GLU A 665 -30.47 20.61 -16.91
N PRO A 666 -31.61 20.31 -16.25
CA PRO A 666 -32.90 20.17 -16.92
C PRO A 666 -33.29 21.42 -17.72
N ARG A 667 -33.15 22.61 -17.12
CA ARG A 667 -33.46 23.88 -17.80
C ARG A 667 -32.60 24.09 -19.04
N PHE A 668 -31.30 23.81 -18.92
CA PHE A 668 -30.35 23.90 -20.01
C PHE A 668 -30.69 22.93 -21.14
N LEU A 669 -31.14 21.72 -20.82
CA LEU A 669 -31.51 20.68 -21.79
C LEU A 669 -32.95 20.80 -22.32
N GLY A 670 -33.59 21.96 -22.19
CA GLY A 670 -34.90 22.24 -22.79
C GLY A 670 -36.10 21.78 -21.95
N GLY A 671 -35.88 21.39 -20.69
CA GLY A 671 -36.95 21.09 -19.75
C GLY A 671 -37.65 22.36 -19.28
N VAL A 672 -38.98 22.33 -19.24
CA VAL A 672 -39.82 23.50 -18.88
C VAL A 672 -40.44 23.38 -17.49
N ALA A 673 -40.82 22.18 -17.09
CA ALA A 673 -41.55 21.94 -15.85
C ALA A 673 -41.11 20.64 -15.18
N VAL A 674 -41.28 20.62 -13.86
CA VAL A 674 -41.27 19.40 -13.06
C VAL A 674 -42.60 19.34 -12.33
N ILE A 675 -43.35 18.26 -12.51
CA ILE A 675 -44.66 18.05 -11.89
C ILE A 675 -44.51 16.87 -10.93
N ALA A 676 -44.69 17.06 -9.64
CA ALA A 676 -44.47 16.01 -8.65
C ALA A 676 -45.61 15.91 -7.62
N LYS A 677 -45.71 14.80 -6.87
CA LYS A 677 -46.65 14.74 -5.73
C LYS A 677 -46.20 15.70 -4.62
N SER A 678 -44.89 15.81 -4.40
CA SER A 678 -44.29 16.78 -3.48
C SER A 678 -42.80 17.03 -3.81
N PHE A 679 -42.22 18.12 -3.30
CA PHE A 679 -40.82 18.50 -3.52
C PHE A 679 -40.03 18.64 -2.22
N ALA A 680 -38.73 18.41 -2.30
CA ALA A 680 -37.80 18.83 -1.27
C ALA A 680 -37.55 20.36 -1.33
N ARG A 681 -37.60 21.03 -0.17
CA ARG A 681 -37.57 22.51 -0.02
C ARG A 681 -36.48 23.22 -0.83
N ILE A 682 -35.24 22.74 -0.75
CA ILE A 682 -34.09 23.40 -1.41
C ILE A 682 -34.19 23.24 -2.93
N HIS A 683 -34.55 22.04 -3.39
CA HIS A 683 -34.63 21.76 -4.83
C HIS A 683 -35.78 22.54 -5.50
N GLU A 684 -36.94 22.63 -4.85
CA GLU A 684 -38.05 23.46 -5.31
C GLU A 684 -37.63 24.93 -5.50
N THR A 685 -36.86 25.46 -4.54
CA THR A 685 -36.31 26.83 -4.62
C THR A 685 -35.34 26.98 -5.79
N ASN A 686 -34.48 25.98 -6.01
CA ASN A 686 -33.54 25.99 -7.13
C ASN A 686 -34.27 25.96 -8.49
N LEU A 687 -35.30 25.14 -8.64
CA LEU A 687 -36.12 25.10 -9.86
C LEU A 687 -36.75 26.47 -10.17
N LYS A 688 -37.32 27.15 -9.16
CA LYS A 688 -37.87 28.51 -9.29
C LYS A 688 -36.78 29.51 -9.70
N LYS A 689 -35.61 29.45 -9.08
CA LYS A 689 -34.48 30.35 -9.40
C LYS A 689 -33.99 30.20 -10.84
N GLN A 690 -34.02 28.99 -11.39
CA GLN A 690 -33.62 28.72 -12.78
C GLN A 690 -34.75 28.89 -13.80
N GLY A 691 -35.91 29.43 -13.38
CA GLY A 691 -37.03 29.71 -14.28
C GLY A 691 -37.73 28.46 -14.80
N MET A 692 -37.67 27.34 -14.08
CA MET A 692 -38.52 26.18 -14.33
C MET A 692 -39.82 26.27 -13.50
N PHE A 693 -40.85 25.54 -13.91
CA PHE A 693 -42.10 25.43 -13.16
C PHE A 693 -42.13 24.17 -12.28
N PRO A 694 -41.83 24.25 -10.96
CA PRO A 694 -42.13 23.17 -10.03
C PRO A 694 -43.62 23.21 -9.68
N LEU A 695 -44.38 22.22 -10.13
CA LEU A 695 -45.82 22.10 -9.93
C LEU A 695 -46.14 20.87 -9.09
N THR A 696 -47.08 20.99 -8.17
CA THR A 696 -47.58 19.84 -7.41
C THR A 696 -48.96 19.42 -7.90
N PHE A 697 -49.22 18.11 -7.91
CA PHE A 697 -50.56 17.61 -8.17
C PHE A 697 -51.52 18.09 -7.07
N LYS A 698 -52.69 18.60 -7.47
CA LYS A 698 -53.76 18.93 -6.51
C LYS A 698 -54.32 17.66 -5.88
N ASP A 699 -54.51 16.62 -6.68
CA ASP A 699 -54.82 15.26 -6.24
C ASP A 699 -53.62 14.36 -6.57
N PRO A 700 -52.88 13.83 -5.57
CA PRO A 700 -51.75 12.94 -5.80
C PRO A 700 -52.08 11.68 -6.60
N ALA A 701 -53.34 11.25 -6.66
CA ALA A 701 -53.79 10.11 -7.47
C ALA A 701 -53.73 10.40 -8.98
N ASP A 702 -53.68 11.67 -9.39
CA ASP A 702 -53.52 12.05 -10.79
C ASP A 702 -52.18 11.61 -11.38
N TYR A 703 -51.17 11.38 -10.53
CA TYR A 703 -49.88 10.83 -10.94
C TYR A 703 -50.03 9.50 -11.71
N ASP A 704 -50.88 8.58 -11.22
CA ASP A 704 -51.06 7.25 -11.81
C ASP A 704 -51.82 7.26 -13.15
N ARG A 705 -52.43 8.41 -13.49
CA ARG A 705 -53.15 8.62 -14.74
C ARG A 705 -52.21 8.99 -15.90
N ILE A 706 -50.97 9.38 -15.61
CA ILE A 706 -49.97 9.78 -16.61
C ILE A 706 -49.15 8.54 -17.01
N LYS A 707 -49.16 8.19 -18.30
CA LYS A 707 -48.53 6.98 -18.87
C LYS A 707 -47.71 7.27 -20.12
#